data_AF-A0A7C4J850-F1
#
_entry.id   AF-A0A7C4J850-F1
#
_cell.length_a   1.000
_cell.length_b   1.000
_cell.length_c   1.000
_cell.angle_alpha   90.00
_cell.angle_beta   90.00
_cell.angle_gamma   90.00
#
_symmetry.space_group_name_H-M   'P 1'
#
loop_
_entity.id
_entity.type
_entity.pdbx_description
1 polymer ?
#
loop_
_entity_poly.entity_id
_entity_poly.type
_entity_poly.pdbx_seq_one_letter_code
_entity_poly.pdbx_strand_id
1 'polypeptide(L)'
;MYVAYNPFYPPDLAHLEARNASPDRSHNEVWDSFVITGGIGFLAEQFLFLSVFFFTLKFVGWIPNRRAARLLIGLMIAGGIVGSIFLALAIAPNFIGPGWTGGVTAGLVLYVIAFALFHFRIATRVYALIAAVLIGLIDAAIFGATFTSDNRVIEMLGATLVGLALFAALYFVGRAVFDRTANQPIQMSGHIFLIVALFGGILAHYLEIGLAGIAIAATRTYFWSYAALLVITGLNWVLADEEATQPKPAPTPAPAAPKEPATNVPRHKKKQAARPTVATSPVKREARGQGAAPWVWPVLVMALIGAMILVTLGYEFVNNPPQSSGSVTSATTLIVNSLTRLPYQNNRESLGAFLMFAVTWAFGGLLSLTELRRRNSLAAKDVPAAAALYYGVSLAVALIYWLLQAGQLLGLGALIQQSQITTLDQYATRVNELLSLAETVANLLTFYYGVNLLLILSMAATLLLTEGRSWYGKSAGDLGWIVAVPVAAALLVLVPVTNLNQIRADTIYKQAEPLRAQGQWDVAIAHYKRVLELAPDEDFYYLWLGAAYLEKASQAPEGTAVFSPATQLADMLRLNFQDTYRLSRADTLTAAEAVLNRARALNPLNTDHSANLARMYRRWADLYAGDVAARQTRLEMSSQQYQIATTLSPNNAVLWNEWATVQTALSDTVRQAGDTVKADELFQDAQVKLERSFQIDQEFEQTYLI
;
A
#
# COMPACT_ATOMS: atom_id res chain seq x y z
N MET A 1 2.52 13.67 -13.16
CA MET A 1 1.10 13.98 -13.45
C MET A 1 0.73 15.38 -12.97
N TYR A 2 0.97 15.71 -11.68
CA TYR A 2 0.81 17.06 -11.09
C TYR A 2 1.23 18.21 -12.02
N VAL A 3 2.48 18.16 -12.47
CA VAL A 3 3.10 19.24 -13.25
C VAL A 3 2.54 19.42 -14.67
N ALA A 4 2.03 18.33 -15.28
CA ALA A 4 1.53 18.36 -16.66
C ALA A 4 0.11 18.93 -16.77
N TYR A 5 -0.62 18.99 -15.66
CA TYR A 5 -2.01 19.43 -15.63
C TYR A 5 -2.15 20.95 -15.51
N ASN A 6 -1.22 21.62 -14.85
CA ASN A 6 -1.29 23.03 -14.53
C ASN A 6 -1.61 23.97 -15.72
N PRO A 7 -1.05 23.78 -16.94
CA PRO A 7 -1.44 24.57 -18.11
C PRO A 7 -2.89 24.41 -18.56
N PHE A 8 -3.53 23.30 -18.18
CA PHE A 8 -4.88 22.91 -18.56
C PHE A 8 -5.88 23.02 -17.41
N TYR A 9 -5.46 23.51 -16.24
CA TYR A 9 -6.31 23.70 -15.07
C TYR A 9 -7.49 24.63 -15.43
N PRO A 10 -8.75 24.15 -15.41
CA PRO A 10 -9.91 25.00 -15.63
C PRO A 10 -10.05 26.02 -14.49
N PRO A 11 -10.12 27.33 -14.78
CA PRO A 11 -10.23 28.36 -13.74
C PRO A 11 -11.38 28.10 -12.75
N ASP A 12 -12.54 27.66 -13.25
CA ASP A 12 -13.75 27.42 -12.44
C ASP A 12 -13.56 26.38 -11.32
N LEU A 13 -12.60 25.45 -11.46
CA LEU A 13 -12.34 24.46 -10.39
C LEU A 13 -11.80 25.12 -9.12
N ALA A 14 -11.20 26.30 -9.23
CA ALA A 14 -10.69 27.05 -8.09
C ALA A 14 -11.76 27.47 -7.07
N HIS A 15 -13.04 27.40 -7.44
CA HIS A 15 -14.17 27.64 -6.53
C HIS A 15 -14.60 26.37 -5.77
N LEU A 16 -14.10 25.20 -6.17
CA LEU A 16 -14.40 23.91 -5.58
C LEU A 16 -13.21 23.34 -4.78
N GLU A 17 -11.98 23.63 -5.21
CA GLU A 17 -10.74 23.18 -4.58
C GLU A 17 -9.73 24.33 -4.44
N ALA A 18 -8.66 24.10 -3.69
CA ALA A 18 -7.59 25.11 -3.58
C ALA A 18 -6.92 25.32 -4.96
N ARG A 19 -6.57 26.56 -5.31
CA ARG A 19 -5.93 26.92 -6.60
C ARG A 19 -4.56 26.29 -6.83
N ASN A 20 -3.95 25.79 -5.76
CA ASN A 20 -2.70 25.03 -5.77
C ASN A 20 -2.93 23.56 -5.41
N ALA A 21 -4.17 23.10 -5.36
CA ALA A 21 -4.47 21.70 -5.16
C ALA A 21 -3.89 20.91 -6.34
N SER A 22 -3.17 19.84 -6.03
CA SER A 22 -2.94 18.81 -7.02
C SER A 22 -4.30 18.23 -7.42
N PRO A 23 -4.57 17.95 -8.70
CA PRO A 23 -5.77 17.23 -9.10
C PRO A 23 -5.76 15.88 -8.38
N ASP A 24 -6.54 15.77 -7.31
CA ASP A 24 -6.74 14.54 -6.58
C ASP A 24 -7.81 13.74 -7.32
N ARG A 25 -7.62 12.44 -7.40
CA ARG A 25 -8.63 11.59 -8.06
C ARG A 25 -9.91 11.66 -7.25
N SER A 26 -11.06 11.46 -7.88
CA SER A 26 -12.37 11.54 -7.20
C SER A 26 -12.58 10.47 -6.12
N HIS A 27 -11.55 9.67 -5.82
CA HIS A 27 -11.58 8.43 -5.05
C HIS A 27 -12.75 7.53 -5.47
N ASN A 28 -13.08 7.56 -6.76
CA ASN A 28 -14.21 6.87 -7.34
C ASN A 28 -13.85 6.38 -8.74
N GLU A 29 -13.21 5.21 -8.80
CA GLU A 29 -12.72 4.64 -10.05
C GLU A 29 -13.82 4.46 -11.10
N VAL A 30 -15.06 4.16 -10.67
CA VAL A 30 -16.18 3.97 -11.58
C VAL A 30 -16.51 5.27 -12.33
N TRP A 31 -16.54 6.41 -11.63
CA TRP A 31 -16.74 7.70 -12.27
C TRP A 31 -15.52 8.15 -13.06
N ASP A 32 -14.32 7.99 -12.50
CA ASP A 32 -13.07 8.35 -13.18
C ASP A 32 -12.94 7.61 -14.52
N SER A 33 -13.20 6.30 -14.54
CA SER A 33 -13.18 5.49 -15.75
C SER A 33 -14.24 5.94 -16.75
N PHE A 34 -15.46 6.21 -16.30
CA PHE A 34 -16.53 6.70 -17.17
C PHE A 34 -16.18 8.04 -17.82
N VAL A 35 -15.63 8.98 -17.06
CA VAL A 35 -15.25 10.31 -17.55
C VAL A 35 -14.03 10.23 -18.48
N ILE A 36 -12.99 9.49 -18.11
CA ILE A 36 -11.72 9.45 -18.84
C ILE A 36 -11.81 8.60 -20.11
N THR A 37 -12.55 7.49 -20.07
CA THR A 37 -12.59 6.53 -21.18
C THR A 37 -13.89 6.56 -21.98
N GLY A 38 -14.89 7.32 -21.51
CA GLY A 38 -16.23 7.34 -22.04
C GLY A 38 -17.00 6.04 -21.78
N GLY A 39 -18.25 5.98 -22.23
CA GLY A 39 -19.11 4.81 -21.98
C GLY A 39 -18.57 3.49 -22.53
N ILE A 40 -17.90 3.50 -23.68
CA ILE A 40 -17.34 2.28 -24.29
C ILE A 40 -16.14 1.78 -23.47
N GLY A 41 -15.23 2.68 -23.10
CA GLY A 41 -14.06 2.31 -22.31
C GLY A 41 -14.46 1.81 -20.92
N PHE A 42 -15.45 2.47 -20.30
CA PHE A 42 -16.03 2.03 -19.04
C PHE A 42 -16.60 0.60 -19.15
N LEU A 43 -17.43 0.32 -20.16
CA LEU A 43 -17.99 -1.01 -20.36
C LEU A 43 -16.91 -2.07 -20.62
N ALA A 44 -15.83 -1.72 -21.34
CA ALA A 44 -14.71 -2.61 -21.59
C ALA A 44 -13.94 -2.94 -20.31
N GLU A 45 -13.72 -1.95 -19.45
CA GLU A 45 -13.10 -2.13 -18.14
C GLU A 45 -13.96 -2.99 -17.22
N GLN A 46 -15.26 -2.70 -17.12
CA GLN A 46 -16.17 -3.50 -16.32
C GLN A 46 -16.25 -4.95 -16.83
N PHE A 47 -16.28 -5.14 -18.15
CA PHE A 47 -16.19 -6.47 -18.76
C PHE A 47 -14.91 -7.19 -18.34
N LEU A 48 -13.78 -6.50 -18.30
CA LEU A 48 -12.50 -7.08 -17.88
C LEU A 48 -12.53 -7.51 -16.41
N PHE A 49 -12.99 -6.66 -15.50
CA PHE A 49 -13.13 -7.01 -14.08
C PHE A 49 -14.06 -8.22 -13.86
N LEU A 50 -15.26 -8.17 -14.45
CA LEU A 50 -16.22 -9.27 -14.32
C LEU A 50 -15.72 -10.57 -14.96
N SER A 51 -14.92 -10.47 -16.04
CA SER A 51 -14.30 -11.63 -16.68
C SER A 51 -13.29 -12.31 -15.76
N VAL A 52 -12.48 -11.55 -15.01
CA VAL A 52 -11.54 -12.13 -14.04
C VAL A 52 -12.29 -12.97 -13.00
N PHE A 53 -13.38 -12.44 -12.42
CA PHE A 53 -14.20 -13.20 -11.47
C PHE A 53 -14.85 -14.44 -12.09
N PHE A 54 -15.38 -14.29 -13.30
CA PHE A 54 -15.97 -15.40 -14.05
C PHE A 54 -14.95 -16.52 -14.31
N PHE A 55 -13.76 -16.18 -14.79
CA PHE A 55 -12.73 -17.16 -15.12
C PHE A 55 -12.17 -17.83 -13.86
N THR A 56 -12.00 -17.12 -12.75
CA THR A 56 -11.65 -17.75 -11.46
C THR A 56 -12.62 -18.89 -11.14
N LEU A 57 -13.91 -18.60 -11.06
CA LEU A 57 -14.90 -19.60 -10.67
C LEU A 57 -15.03 -20.71 -11.73
N LYS A 58 -14.81 -20.39 -13.00
CA LYS A 58 -14.76 -21.38 -14.07
C LYS A 58 -13.57 -22.34 -13.92
N PHE A 59 -12.37 -21.84 -13.63
CA PHE A 59 -11.17 -22.68 -13.48
C PHE A 59 -11.25 -23.63 -12.30
N VAL A 60 -11.91 -23.22 -11.21
CA VAL A 60 -12.16 -24.09 -10.04
C VAL A 60 -13.33 -25.08 -10.29
N GLY A 61 -14.02 -24.98 -11.42
CA GLY A 61 -15.16 -25.84 -11.76
C GLY A 61 -16.47 -25.43 -11.07
N TRP A 62 -16.53 -24.24 -10.48
CA TRP A 62 -17.72 -23.72 -9.79
C TRP A 62 -18.74 -23.09 -10.76
N ILE A 63 -18.49 -23.16 -12.08
CA ILE A 63 -19.45 -22.82 -13.13
C ILE A 63 -19.69 -24.08 -13.98
N PRO A 64 -20.51 -25.03 -13.50
CA PRO A 64 -20.57 -26.36 -14.11
C PRO A 64 -21.42 -26.41 -15.39
N ASN A 65 -22.24 -25.37 -15.66
CA ASN A 65 -23.10 -25.33 -16.85
C ASN A 65 -23.42 -23.90 -17.30
N ARG A 66 -24.05 -23.76 -18.48
CA ARG A 66 -24.43 -22.45 -19.05
C ARG A 66 -25.44 -21.68 -18.20
N ARG A 67 -26.29 -22.35 -17.40
CA ARG A 67 -27.25 -21.67 -16.52
C ARG A 67 -26.53 -21.04 -15.33
N ALA A 68 -25.55 -21.75 -14.77
CA ALA A 68 -24.68 -21.23 -13.72
C ALA A 68 -23.88 -20.02 -14.19
N ALA A 69 -23.35 -20.07 -15.42
CA ALA A 69 -22.67 -18.93 -16.05
C ALA A 69 -23.57 -17.68 -16.15
N ARG A 70 -24.81 -17.85 -16.64
CA ARG A 70 -25.78 -16.74 -16.73
C ARG A 70 -26.21 -16.23 -15.36
N LEU A 71 -26.37 -17.13 -14.38
CA LEU A 71 -26.72 -16.76 -13.01
C LEU A 71 -25.62 -15.89 -12.40
N LEU A 72 -24.35 -16.28 -12.52
CA LEU A 72 -23.22 -15.49 -12.00
C LEU A 72 -23.18 -14.09 -12.63
N ILE A 73 -23.20 -14.01 -13.96
CA ILE A 73 -23.17 -12.73 -14.68
C ILE A 73 -24.37 -11.86 -14.30
N GLY A 74 -25.57 -12.46 -14.28
CA GLY A 74 -26.79 -11.77 -13.89
C GLY A 74 -26.75 -11.24 -12.46
N LEU A 75 -26.27 -12.03 -11.50
CA LEU A 75 -26.14 -11.62 -10.10
C LEU A 75 -25.10 -10.51 -9.92
N MET A 76 -23.97 -10.54 -10.63
CA MET A 76 -22.97 -9.47 -10.55
C MET A 76 -23.52 -8.15 -11.12
N ILE A 77 -24.15 -8.18 -12.30
CA ILE A 77 -24.71 -6.97 -12.93
C ILE A 77 -25.89 -6.43 -12.11
N ALA A 78 -26.85 -7.28 -11.74
CA ALA A 78 -28.00 -6.87 -10.94
C ALA A 78 -27.56 -6.38 -9.55
N GLY A 79 -26.59 -7.05 -8.94
CA GLY A 79 -25.96 -6.64 -7.70
C GLY A 79 -25.35 -5.24 -7.82
N GLY A 80 -24.57 -4.98 -8.86
CA GLY A 80 -23.99 -3.66 -9.15
C GLY A 80 -25.06 -2.57 -9.27
N ILE A 81 -26.11 -2.80 -10.07
CA ILE A 81 -27.22 -1.85 -10.23
C ILE A 81 -27.93 -1.58 -8.90
N VAL A 82 -28.28 -2.63 -8.15
CA VAL A 82 -28.98 -2.50 -6.86
C VAL A 82 -28.09 -1.79 -5.84
N GLY A 83 -26.80 -2.13 -5.78
CA GLY A 83 -25.84 -1.49 -4.89
C GLY A 83 -25.64 -0.01 -5.19
N SER A 84 -25.53 0.36 -6.47
CA SER A 84 -25.48 1.75 -6.92
C SER A 84 -26.72 2.53 -6.50
N ILE A 85 -27.92 2.01 -6.78
CA ILE A 85 -29.19 2.66 -6.40
C ILE A 85 -29.28 2.78 -4.88
N PHE A 86 -28.96 1.72 -4.15
CA PHE A 86 -29.04 1.69 -2.69
C PHE A 86 -28.14 2.76 -2.05
N LEU A 87 -26.85 2.80 -2.39
CA LEU A 87 -25.95 3.82 -1.80
C LEU A 87 -26.25 5.23 -2.30
N ALA A 88 -26.71 5.39 -3.54
CA ALA A 88 -27.13 6.69 -4.05
C ALA A 88 -28.30 7.29 -3.26
N LEU A 89 -29.28 6.45 -2.87
CA LEU A 89 -30.44 6.86 -2.09
C LEU A 89 -30.14 6.95 -0.58
N ALA A 90 -29.28 6.07 -0.05
CA ALA A 90 -28.99 6.01 1.37
C ALA A 90 -27.98 7.08 1.82
N ILE A 91 -27.06 7.49 0.94
CA ILE A 91 -26.00 8.44 1.27
C ILE A 91 -26.10 9.67 0.36
N ALA A 92 -25.71 9.55 -0.92
CA ALA A 92 -25.81 10.62 -1.91
C ALA A 92 -25.48 10.11 -3.33
N PRO A 93 -25.89 10.80 -4.42
CA PRO A 93 -25.70 10.34 -5.80
C PRO A 93 -24.23 10.05 -6.21
N ASN A 94 -23.26 10.71 -5.58
CA ASN A 94 -21.84 10.45 -5.81
C ASN A 94 -21.40 9.03 -5.37
N PHE A 95 -22.17 8.32 -4.55
CA PHE A 95 -21.89 6.95 -4.11
C PHE A 95 -22.33 5.86 -5.10
N ILE A 96 -22.84 6.22 -6.29
CA ILE A 96 -23.18 5.26 -7.35
C ILE A 96 -22.00 4.33 -7.67
N GLY A 97 -20.77 4.87 -7.74
CA GLY A 97 -19.56 4.11 -8.04
C GLY A 97 -19.18 3.07 -6.97
N PRO A 98 -18.96 3.47 -5.71
CA PRO A 98 -18.79 2.53 -4.59
C PRO A 98 -19.93 1.51 -4.52
N GLY A 99 -21.17 1.94 -4.78
CA GLY A 99 -22.34 1.07 -4.80
C GLY A 99 -22.29 0.01 -5.90
N TRP A 100 -21.78 0.36 -7.09
CA TRP A 100 -21.56 -0.59 -8.17
C TRP A 100 -20.56 -1.67 -7.75
N THR A 101 -19.39 -1.26 -7.25
CA THR A 101 -18.31 -2.18 -6.82
C THR A 101 -18.76 -3.11 -5.70
N GLY A 102 -19.38 -2.55 -4.66
CA GLY A 102 -19.92 -3.32 -3.54
C GLY A 102 -21.05 -4.26 -3.96
N GLY A 103 -21.93 -3.79 -4.85
CA GLY A 103 -23.04 -4.55 -5.41
C GLY A 103 -22.59 -5.74 -6.26
N VAL A 104 -21.62 -5.56 -7.16
CA VAL A 104 -21.00 -6.64 -7.94
C VAL A 104 -20.43 -7.71 -7.01
N THR A 105 -19.73 -7.29 -5.97
CA THR A 105 -19.15 -8.20 -4.96
C THR A 105 -20.23 -8.97 -4.20
N ALA A 106 -21.32 -8.30 -3.81
CA ALA A 106 -22.46 -8.97 -3.17
C ALA A 106 -23.09 -10.03 -4.10
N GLY A 107 -23.26 -9.71 -5.39
CA GLY A 107 -23.76 -10.66 -6.39
C GLY A 107 -22.88 -11.90 -6.55
N LEU A 108 -21.55 -11.69 -6.57
CA LEU A 108 -20.55 -12.76 -6.61
C LEU A 108 -20.60 -13.64 -5.35
N VAL A 109 -20.68 -13.05 -4.15
CA VAL A 109 -20.81 -13.78 -2.88
C VAL A 109 -22.09 -14.61 -2.84
N LEU A 110 -23.22 -14.02 -3.25
CA LEU A 110 -24.50 -14.72 -3.33
C LEU A 110 -24.44 -15.92 -4.29
N TYR A 111 -23.74 -15.79 -5.42
CA TYR A 111 -23.50 -16.92 -6.32
C TYR A 111 -22.71 -18.04 -5.64
N VAL A 112 -21.61 -17.72 -4.95
CA VAL A 112 -20.76 -18.71 -4.27
C VAL A 112 -21.54 -19.44 -3.16
N ILE A 113 -22.33 -18.69 -2.37
CA ILE A 113 -23.21 -19.27 -1.35
C ILE A 113 -24.22 -20.22 -1.99
N ALA A 114 -24.90 -19.79 -3.06
CA ALA A 114 -25.85 -20.63 -3.78
C ALA A 114 -25.17 -21.90 -4.34
N PHE A 115 -24.01 -21.75 -4.98
CA PHE A 115 -23.23 -22.89 -5.46
C PHE A 115 -22.93 -23.88 -4.34
N ALA A 116 -22.37 -23.42 -3.21
CA ALA A 116 -22.02 -24.29 -2.08
C ALA A 116 -23.25 -25.02 -1.51
N LEU A 117 -24.36 -24.31 -1.30
CA LEU A 117 -25.58 -24.88 -0.73
C LEU A 117 -26.17 -26.01 -1.59
N PHE A 118 -26.22 -25.82 -2.91
CA PHE A 118 -26.85 -26.77 -3.82
C PHE A 118 -25.90 -27.85 -4.35
N HIS A 119 -24.62 -27.53 -4.52
CA HIS A 119 -23.63 -28.49 -4.98
C HIS A 119 -23.35 -29.58 -3.93
N PHE A 120 -23.21 -29.21 -2.65
CA PHE A 120 -22.96 -30.15 -1.55
C PHE A 120 -24.23 -30.78 -0.94
N ARG A 121 -25.41 -30.52 -1.53
CA ARG A 121 -26.73 -31.02 -1.07
C ARG A 121 -26.96 -30.84 0.43
N ILE A 122 -26.75 -29.62 0.91
CA ILE A 122 -27.10 -29.26 2.28
C ILE A 122 -28.62 -29.46 2.46
N ALA A 123 -29.01 -30.20 3.51
CA ALA A 123 -30.41 -30.58 3.72
C ALA A 123 -31.31 -29.34 3.78
N THR A 124 -32.54 -29.42 3.23
CA THR A 124 -33.50 -28.30 3.20
C THR A 124 -33.74 -27.69 4.60
N ARG A 125 -33.66 -28.51 5.66
CA ARG A 125 -33.77 -28.06 7.05
C ARG A 125 -32.61 -27.17 7.49
N VAL A 126 -31.39 -27.47 7.04
CA VAL A 126 -30.19 -26.68 7.30
C VAL A 126 -30.22 -25.37 6.50
N TYR A 127 -30.71 -25.41 5.26
CA TYR A 127 -30.96 -24.19 4.48
C TYR A 127 -31.96 -23.26 5.18
N ALA A 128 -33.10 -23.79 5.63
CA ALA A 128 -34.11 -23.03 6.37
C ALA A 128 -33.55 -22.45 7.68
N LEU A 129 -32.70 -23.20 8.38
CA LEU A 129 -32.03 -22.73 9.59
C LEU A 129 -31.04 -21.59 9.30
N ILE A 130 -30.18 -21.75 8.28
CA ILE A 130 -29.23 -20.70 7.88
C ILE A 130 -29.97 -19.44 7.43
N ALA A 131 -31.04 -19.59 6.64
CA ALA A 131 -31.87 -18.47 6.21
C ALA A 131 -32.52 -17.77 7.41
N ALA A 132 -33.10 -18.51 8.37
CA ALA A 132 -33.70 -17.94 9.57
C ALA A 132 -32.67 -17.20 10.45
N VAL A 133 -31.45 -17.76 10.60
CA VAL A 133 -30.37 -17.14 11.36
C VAL A 133 -29.86 -15.88 10.67
N LEU A 134 -29.64 -15.91 9.35
CA LEU A 134 -29.16 -14.75 8.60
C LEU A 134 -30.21 -13.64 8.56
N ILE A 135 -31.48 -13.96 8.33
CA ILE A 135 -32.58 -13.00 8.40
C ILE A 135 -32.65 -12.40 9.82
N GLY A 136 -32.56 -13.23 10.87
CA GLY A 136 -32.56 -12.75 12.25
C GLY A 136 -31.37 -11.86 12.60
N LEU A 137 -30.17 -12.19 12.10
CA LEU A 137 -28.95 -11.38 12.32
C LEU A 137 -28.99 -10.07 11.55
N ILE A 138 -29.46 -10.09 10.29
CA ILE A 138 -29.66 -8.89 9.47
C ILE A 138 -30.72 -8.00 10.13
N ASP A 139 -31.82 -8.60 10.58
CA ASP A 139 -32.89 -7.86 11.25
C ASP A 139 -32.40 -7.25 12.57
N ALA A 140 -31.61 -7.99 13.35
CA ALA A 140 -30.99 -7.48 14.58
C ALA A 140 -29.92 -6.40 14.33
N ALA A 141 -29.11 -6.53 13.28
CA ALA A 141 -28.02 -5.61 12.97
C ALA A 141 -28.52 -4.30 12.33
N ILE A 142 -29.47 -4.38 11.39
CA ILE A 142 -30.04 -3.23 10.68
C ILE A 142 -31.16 -2.59 11.49
N PHE A 143 -32.10 -3.36 12.04
CA PHE A 143 -33.25 -2.78 12.74
C PHE A 143 -33.05 -2.65 14.24
N GLY A 144 -32.02 -3.27 14.82
CA GLY A 144 -31.66 -3.09 16.23
C GLY A 144 -31.02 -1.74 16.55
N ALA A 145 -30.30 -1.15 15.59
CA ALA A 145 -29.49 0.05 15.80
C ALA A 145 -30.00 1.32 15.09
N THR A 146 -30.86 1.21 14.07
CA THR A 146 -30.97 2.28 13.04
C THR A 146 -32.35 2.94 12.90
N PHE A 147 -33.44 2.39 13.45
CA PHE A 147 -34.79 2.98 13.32
C PHE A 147 -35.46 3.27 14.68
N THR A 148 -35.91 4.52 14.84
CA THR A 148 -36.70 5.03 15.97
C THR A 148 -38.19 5.25 15.61
N SER A 149 -38.67 4.69 14.48
CA SER A 149 -40.02 4.94 13.97
C SER A 149 -41.12 4.22 14.77
N ASP A 150 -42.32 4.83 14.83
CA ASP A 150 -43.50 4.25 15.48
C ASP A 150 -44.04 2.99 14.78
N ASN A 151 -43.65 2.75 13.52
CA ASN A 151 -44.09 1.63 12.69
C ASN A 151 -43.08 0.49 12.60
N ARG A 152 -42.07 0.47 13.48
CA ARG A 152 -40.93 -0.48 13.46
C ARG A 152 -41.35 -1.94 13.32
N VAL A 153 -42.45 -2.36 13.93
CA VAL A 153 -42.94 -3.76 13.84
C VAL A 153 -43.40 -4.11 12.43
N ILE A 154 -44.09 -3.18 11.74
CA ILE A 154 -44.59 -3.38 10.38
C ILE A 154 -43.43 -3.36 9.38
N GLU A 155 -42.47 -2.45 9.57
CA GLU A 155 -41.25 -2.36 8.75
C GLU A 155 -40.39 -3.62 8.89
N MET A 156 -40.20 -4.12 10.12
CA MET A 156 -39.45 -5.34 10.40
C MET A 156 -40.16 -6.56 9.81
N LEU A 157 -41.48 -6.69 9.97
CA LEU A 157 -42.27 -7.76 9.34
C LEU A 157 -42.20 -7.69 7.80
N GLY A 158 -42.25 -6.50 7.22
CA GLY A 158 -42.08 -6.28 5.78
C GLY A 158 -40.70 -6.73 5.30
N ALA A 159 -39.64 -6.35 6.01
CA ALA A 159 -38.27 -6.75 5.71
C ALA A 159 -38.07 -8.26 5.84
N THR A 160 -38.59 -8.88 6.90
CA THR A 160 -38.55 -10.34 7.08
C THR A 160 -39.28 -11.06 5.94
N LEU A 161 -40.46 -10.58 5.51
CA LEU A 161 -41.22 -11.16 4.38
C LEU A 161 -40.46 -11.03 3.05
N VAL A 162 -39.84 -9.87 2.79
CA VAL A 162 -38.98 -9.66 1.62
C VAL A 162 -37.77 -10.59 1.67
N GLY A 163 -37.13 -10.72 2.84
CA GLY A 163 -36.01 -11.64 3.08
C GLY A 163 -36.40 -13.08 2.79
N LEU A 164 -37.53 -13.55 3.33
CA LEU A 164 -38.05 -14.89 3.08
C LEU A 164 -38.35 -15.12 1.59
N ALA A 165 -38.94 -14.14 0.90
CA ALA A 165 -39.22 -14.23 -0.53
C ALA A 165 -37.92 -14.31 -1.36
N LEU A 166 -36.90 -13.51 -1.01
CA LEU A 166 -35.59 -13.54 -1.66
C LEU A 166 -34.87 -14.86 -1.42
N PHE A 167 -34.90 -15.39 -0.19
CA PHE A 167 -34.34 -16.71 0.13
C PHE A 167 -35.10 -17.83 -0.60
N ALA A 168 -36.43 -17.78 -0.67
CA ALA A 168 -37.21 -18.76 -1.43
C ALA A 168 -36.86 -18.70 -2.93
N ALA A 169 -36.75 -17.50 -3.50
CA ALA A 169 -36.32 -17.32 -4.90
C ALA A 169 -34.91 -17.88 -5.13
N LEU A 170 -33.95 -17.57 -4.25
CA LEU A 170 -32.59 -18.09 -4.31
C LEU A 170 -32.56 -19.63 -4.18
N TYR A 171 -33.47 -20.20 -3.39
CA TYR A 171 -33.61 -21.64 -3.24
C TYR A 171 -34.07 -22.30 -4.55
N PHE A 172 -35.16 -21.82 -5.14
CA PHE A 172 -35.70 -22.41 -6.36
C PHE A 172 -34.77 -22.21 -7.56
N VAL A 173 -34.15 -21.03 -7.68
CA VAL A 173 -33.16 -20.73 -8.72
C VAL A 173 -31.92 -21.61 -8.55
N GLY A 174 -31.37 -21.70 -7.34
CA GLY A 174 -30.19 -22.53 -7.05
C GLY A 174 -30.44 -24.01 -7.38
N ARG A 175 -31.61 -24.52 -6.98
CA ARG A 175 -32.06 -25.87 -7.33
C ARG A 175 -32.15 -26.08 -8.85
N ALA A 176 -32.81 -25.17 -9.57
CA ALA A 176 -32.98 -25.26 -11.04
C ALA A 176 -31.65 -25.16 -11.82
N VAL A 177 -30.65 -24.50 -11.24
CA VAL A 177 -29.34 -24.26 -11.86
C VAL A 177 -28.33 -25.36 -11.55
N PHE A 178 -28.30 -25.86 -10.31
CA PHE A 178 -27.24 -26.76 -9.82
C PHE A 178 -27.66 -28.21 -9.59
N ASP A 179 -28.95 -28.56 -9.60
CA ASP A 179 -29.42 -29.94 -9.31
C ASP A 179 -28.78 -31.02 -10.20
N ARG A 180 -28.56 -30.68 -11.48
CA ARG A 180 -27.96 -31.61 -12.46
C ARG A 180 -26.46 -31.88 -12.21
N THR A 181 -25.82 -31.04 -11.40
CA THR A 181 -24.38 -31.06 -11.13
C THR A 181 -24.10 -31.26 -9.64
N ALA A 182 -25.14 -31.51 -8.84
CA ALA A 182 -25.04 -31.76 -7.41
C ALA A 182 -24.27 -33.07 -7.14
N ASN A 183 -23.40 -33.07 -6.13
CA ASN A 183 -22.50 -34.17 -5.76
C ASN A 183 -21.48 -34.59 -6.82
N GLN A 184 -21.24 -33.78 -7.86
CA GLN A 184 -20.07 -34.02 -8.71
C GLN A 184 -18.82 -33.78 -7.86
N PRO A 185 -17.87 -34.72 -7.79
CA PRO A 185 -16.69 -34.55 -6.96
C PRO A 185 -15.84 -33.38 -7.46
N ILE A 186 -15.64 -32.36 -6.62
CA ILE A 186 -14.64 -31.32 -6.86
C ILE A 186 -13.29 -31.93 -6.46
N GLN A 187 -12.43 -32.20 -7.44
CA GLN A 187 -11.06 -32.63 -7.18
C GLN A 187 -10.28 -31.44 -6.61
N MET A 188 -10.13 -31.42 -5.28
CA MET A 188 -9.32 -30.41 -4.61
C MET A 188 -7.84 -30.70 -4.86
N SER A 189 -7.23 -29.92 -5.76
CA SER A 189 -5.79 -29.95 -6.06
C SER A 189 -5.08 -28.73 -5.50
N GLY A 190 -3.75 -28.78 -5.38
CA GLY A 190 -2.93 -27.60 -5.03
C GLY A 190 -3.21 -26.37 -5.91
N HIS A 191 -3.56 -26.59 -7.19
CA HIS A 191 -3.93 -25.52 -8.14
C HIS A 191 -5.18 -24.74 -7.71
N ILE A 192 -6.19 -25.42 -7.20
CA ILE A 192 -7.41 -24.76 -6.73
C ILE A 192 -7.12 -23.84 -5.54
N PHE A 193 -6.24 -24.25 -4.64
CA PHE A 193 -5.83 -23.40 -3.51
C PHE A 193 -5.14 -22.13 -3.97
N LEU A 194 -4.22 -22.24 -4.93
CA LEU A 194 -3.53 -21.08 -5.50
C LEU A 194 -4.52 -20.14 -6.21
N ILE A 195 -5.45 -20.69 -7.00
CA ILE A 195 -6.50 -19.91 -7.68
C ILE A 195 -7.38 -19.16 -6.67
N VAL A 196 -7.81 -19.83 -5.60
CA VAL A 196 -8.63 -19.21 -4.54
C VAL A 196 -7.85 -18.14 -3.78
N ALA A 197 -6.56 -18.36 -3.50
CA ALA A 197 -5.71 -17.36 -2.85
C ALA A 197 -5.51 -16.12 -3.74
N LEU A 198 -5.19 -16.32 -5.02
CA LEU A 198 -5.09 -15.24 -6.02
C LEU A 198 -6.40 -14.48 -6.11
N PHE A 199 -7.53 -15.19 -6.14
CA PHE A 199 -8.85 -14.57 -6.16
C PHE A 199 -9.14 -13.73 -4.93
N GLY A 200 -8.78 -14.18 -3.73
CA GLY A 200 -8.89 -13.37 -2.52
C GLY A 200 -8.11 -12.07 -2.64
N GLY A 201 -6.87 -12.13 -3.15
CA GLY A 201 -6.07 -10.94 -3.42
C GLY A 201 -6.67 -10.03 -4.49
N ILE A 202 -7.15 -10.58 -5.60
CA ILE A 202 -7.82 -9.83 -6.68
C ILE A 202 -9.06 -9.12 -6.14
N LEU A 203 -9.90 -9.83 -5.36
CA LEU A 203 -11.11 -9.27 -4.80
C LEU A 203 -10.81 -8.16 -3.79
N ALA A 204 -9.78 -8.33 -2.95
CA ALA A 204 -9.34 -7.29 -2.02
C ALA A 204 -8.91 -6.01 -2.76
N HIS A 205 -8.04 -6.11 -3.77
CA HIS A 205 -7.62 -4.94 -4.53
C HIS A 205 -8.75 -4.36 -5.39
N TYR A 206 -9.70 -5.17 -5.88
CA TYR A 206 -10.90 -4.65 -6.56
C TYR A 206 -11.75 -3.78 -5.63
N LEU A 207 -11.94 -4.21 -4.38
CA LEU A 207 -12.65 -3.43 -3.37
C LEU A 207 -11.85 -2.17 -2.98
N GLU A 208 -10.53 -2.26 -2.88
CA GLU A 208 -9.68 -1.09 -2.63
C GLU A 208 -9.80 -0.04 -3.75
N ILE A 209 -9.77 -0.49 -5.01
CA ILE A 209 -9.91 0.36 -6.19
C ILE A 209 -11.30 1.01 -6.23
N GLY A 210 -12.36 0.20 -6.16
CA GLY A 210 -13.71 0.65 -6.51
C GLY A 210 -14.61 1.02 -5.34
N LEU A 211 -14.36 0.51 -4.12
CA LEU A 211 -15.18 0.77 -2.93
C LEU A 211 -14.47 1.75 -1.97
N ALA A 212 -13.17 1.56 -1.72
CA ALA A 212 -12.39 2.47 -0.88
C ALA A 212 -11.89 3.70 -1.64
N GLY A 213 -11.74 3.61 -2.98
CA GLY A 213 -11.29 4.72 -3.81
C GLY A 213 -9.78 4.94 -3.82
N ILE A 214 -8.99 3.95 -3.39
CA ILE A 214 -7.54 4.05 -3.22
C ILE A 214 -6.85 3.26 -4.35
N ALA A 215 -7.05 3.71 -5.58
CA ALA A 215 -6.48 3.07 -6.77
C ALA A 215 -5.05 3.56 -7.05
N ILE A 216 -4.12 3.29 -6.14
CA ILE A 216 -2.70 3.63 -6.32
C ILE A 216 -2.00 2.66 -7.29
N ALA A 217 -0.81 3.05 -7.78
CA ALA A 217 -0.04 2.24 -8.72
C ALA A 217 0.23 0.82 -8.19
N ALA A 218 0.53 0.68 -6.90
CA ALA A 218 0.78 -0.62 -6.27
C ALA A 218 -0.47 -1.53 -6.33
N THR A 219 -1.63 -1.02 -5.92
CA THR A 219 -2.93 -1.72 -5.94
C THR A 219 -3.25 -2.24 -7.33
N ARG A 220 -3.13 -1.40 -8.37
CA ARG A 220 -3.36 -1.81 -9.76
C ARG A 220 -2.33 -2.85 -10.23
N THR A 221 -1.06 -2.67 -9.87
CA THR A 221 0.02 -3.58 -10.26
C THR A 221 -0.20 -4.97 -9.67
N TYR A 222 -0.54 -5.08 -8.39
CA TYR A 222 -0.86 -6.35 -7.74
C TYR A 222 -2.13 -6.97 -8.31
N PHE A 223 -3.19 -6.19 -8.52
CA PHE A 223 -4.42 -6.67 -9.14
C PHE A 223 -4.15 -7.36 -10.48
N TRP A 224 -3.47 -6.67 -11.42
CA TRP A 224 -3.19 -7.21 -12.74
C TRP A 224 -2.17 -8.35 -12.74
N SER A 225 -1.18 -8.29 -11.84
CA SER A 225 -0.22 -9.39 -11.68
C SER A 225 -0.91 -10.65 -11.17
N TYR A 226 -1.81 -10.53 -10.19
CA TYR A 226 -2.58 -11.67 -9.68
C TYR A 226 -3.56 -12.20 -10.72
N ALA A 227 -4.20 -11.32 -11.51
CA ALA A 227 -5.05 -11.74 -12.62
C ALA A 227 -4.27 -12.51 -13.70
N ALA A 228 -3.04 -12.10 -14.02
CA ALA A 228 -2.18 -12.82 -14.94
C ALA A 228 -1.78 -14.20 -14.39
N LEU A 229 -1.35 -14.26 -13.13
CA LEU A 229 -1.03 -15.52 -12.45
C LEU A 229 -2.25 -16.45 -12.37
N LEU A 230 -3.45 -15.90 -12.17
CA LEU A 230 -4.70 -16.63 -12.16
C LEU A 230 -4.96 -17.30 -13.52
N VAL A 231 -4.75 -16.57 -14.62
CA VAL A 231 -4.93 -17.13 -15.98
C VAL A 231 -3.92 -18.24 -16.25
N ILE A 232 -2.64 -18.03 -15.93
CA ILE A 232 -1.58 -19.04 -16.13
C ILE A 232 -1.86 -20.31 -15.32
N THR A 233 -2.25 -20.14 -14.05
CA THR A 233 -2.57 -21.26 -13.16
C THR A 233 -3.85 -21.97 -13.61
N GLY A 234 -4.90 -21.21 -13.93
CA GLY A 234 -6.19 -21.73 -14.36
C GLY A 234 -6.18 -22.45 -15.72
N LEU A 235 -5.27 -22.07 -16.61
CA LEU A 235 -5.01 -22.77 -17.86
C LEU A 235 -4.07 -23.99 -17.70
N ASN A 236 -3.64 -24.30 -16.47
CA ASN A 236 -2.69 -25.36 -16.14
C ASN A 236 -1.36 -25.24 -16.91
N TRP A 237 -0.88 -24.02 -17.19
CA TRP A 237 0.43 -23.80 -17.82
C TRP A 237 1.60 -24.05 -16.86
N VAL A 238 1.32 -24.09 -15.56
CA VAL A 238 2.21 -24.63 -14.54
C VAL A 238 1.68 -26.01 -14.16
N LEU A 239 2.45 -27.07 -14.39
CA LEU A 239 2.08 -28.42 -13.98
C LEU A 239 2.17 -28.51 -12.45
N ALA A 240 1.12 -29.01 -11.78
CA ALA A 240 1.23 -29.41 -10.39
C ALA A 240 1.82 -30.82 -10.36
N ASP A 241 2.79 -31.06 -9.47
CA ASP A 241 3.45 -32.35 -9.29
C ASP A 241 2.50 -33.52 -8.91
N GLU A 242 1.20 -33.28 -8.79
CA GLU A 242 0.18 -34.27 -8.42
C GLU A 242 -0.07 -35.35 -9.50
N GLU A 243 0.34 -35.16 -10.76
CA GLU A 243 0.21 -36.22 -11.77
C GLU A 243 1.13 -37.43 -11.53
N ALA A 244 2.17 -37.31 -10.68
CA ALA A 244 3.14 -38.37 -10.46
C ALA A 244 2.69 -39.47 -9.45
N THR A 245 1.60 -39.29 -8.71
CA THR A 245 1.20 -40.19 -7.60
C THR A 245 -0.04 -41.05 -7.85
N GLN A 246 -0.66 -41.02 -9.03
CA GLN A 246 -1.65 -42.04 -9.36
C GLN A 246 -0.95 -43.34 -9.76
N PRO A 247 -1.10 -44.44 -9.00
CA PRO A 247 -0.57 -45.73 -9.42
C PRO A 247 -1.30 -46.14 -10.71
N LYS A 248 -0.56 -46.28 -11.81
CA LYS A 248 -1.06 -46.92 -13.04
C LYS A 248 -1.75 -48.23 -12.64
N PRO A 249 -3.03 -48.46 -13.01
CA PRO A 249 -3.66 -49.74 -12.74
C PRO A 249 -2.82 -50.85 -13.38
N ALA A 250 -2.46 -51.84 -12.58
CA ALA A 250 -1.66 -52.98 -13.05
C ALA A 250 -2.36 -53.61 -14.28
N PRO A 251 -1.61 -53.95 -15.34
CA PRO A 251 -2.21 -54.61 -16.49
C PRO A 251 -2.87 -55.90 -16.03
N THR A 252 -4.15 -56.05 -16.37
CA THR A 252 -4.93 -57.25 -16.11
C THR A 252 -4.20 -58.46 -16.73
N PRO A 253 -3.97 -59.57 -15.99
CA PRO A 253 -3.33 -60.73 -16.58
C PRO A 253 -4.20 -61.26 -17.72
N ALA A 254 -3.62 -61.40 -18.92
CA ALA A 254 -4.29 -62.07 -20.02
C ALA A 254 -4.63 -63.52 -19.63
N PRO A 255 -5.78 -64.08 -20.08
CA PRO A 255 -6.12 -65.46 -19.78
C PRO A 255 -5.06 -66.41 -20.37
N ALA A 256 -4.66 -67.40 -19.58
CA ALA A 256 -3.66 -68.38 -19.97
C ALA A 256 -4.11 -69.17 -21.22
N ALA A 257 -3.27 -69.16 -22.26
CA ALA A 257 -3.43 -70.03 -23.41
C ALA A 257 -3.19 -71.51 -23.03
N PRO A 258 -3.85 -72.48 -23.71
CA PRO A 258 -3.75 -73.89 -23.36
C PRO A 258 -2.36 -74.45 -23.65
N LYS A 259 -1.85 -75.29 -22.75
CA LYS A 259 -0.57 -76.01 -22.90
C LYS A 259 -0.73 -77.17 -23.88
N GLU A 260 0.05 -77.19 -24.96
CA GLU A 260 0.31 -78.41 -25.73
C GLU A 260 1.40 -79.27 -25.08
N PRO A 261 1.38 -80.60 -25.25
CA PRO A 261 2.30 -81.52 -24.56
C PRO A 261 3.69 -81.52 -25.19
N ALA A 262 4.71 -81.60 -24.33
CA ALA A 262 6.11 -81.63 -24.70
C ALA A 262 6.52 -82.94 -25.40
N THR A 263 7.20 -82.83 -26.54
CA THR A 263 8.03 -83.89 -27.11
C THR A 263 9.51 -83.68 -26.77
N ASN A 264 10.09 -84.70 -26.13
CA ASN A 264 11.48 -84.83 -25.73
C ASN A 264 12.44 -85.04 -26.92
N VAL A 265 13.42 -84.14 -27.13
CA VAL A 265 14.69 -84.45 -27.82
C VAL A 265 15.82 -83.56 -27.24
N PRO A 266 17.07 -84.05 -27.05
CA PRO A 266 17.98 -83.54 -26.03
C PRO A 266 18.94 -82.41 -26.47
N ARG A 267 19.39 -81.67 -25.45
CA ARG A 267 20.38 -80.58 -25.47
C ARG A 267 21.69 -80.93 -26.20
N HIS A 268 22.13 -80.02 -27.08
CA HIS A 268 23.55 -79.78 -27.35
C HIS A 268 23.96 -78.37 -26.94
N LYS A 269 25.00 -78.31 -26.10
CA LYS A 269 25.63 -77.11 -25.55
C LYS A 269 26.34 -76.29 -26.63
N LYS A 270 26.14 -74.96 -26.65
CA LYS A 270 27.23 -74.01 -26.95
C LYS A 270 27.07 -72.69 -26.20
N LYS A 271 28.20 -72.26 -25.65
CA LYS A 271 28.47 -71.17 -24.69
C LYS A 271 27.97 -69.81 -25.17
N GLN A 272 27.47 -68.97 -24.25
CA GLN A 272 27.87 -67.57 -24.17
C GLN A 272 27.61 -66.97 -22.77
N ALA A 273 28.69 -66.40 -22.23
CA ALA A 273 28.83 -65.38 -21.18
C ALA A 273 27.80 -65.33 -20.04
N ALA A 274 28.25 -65.70 -18.85
CA ALA A 274 27.62 -65.33 -17.58
C ALA A 274 27.66 -63.79 -17.41
N ARG A 275 26.50 -63.15 -17.48
CA ARG A 275 26.24 -61.87 -16.80
C ARG A 275 25.87 -62.23 -15.36
N PRO A 276 26.56 -61.70 -14.33
CA PRO A 276 26.08 -61.84 -12.97
C PRO A 276 24.74 -61.11 -12.86
N THR A 277 23.73 -61.84 -12.41
CA THR A 277 22.50 -61.31 -11.83
C THR A 277 22.86 -60.15 -10.91
N VAL A 278 22.47 -58.93 -11.29
CA VAL A 278 22.43 -57.81 -10.35
C VAL A 278 21.39 -58.20 -9.32
N ALA A 279 21.86 -58.73 -8.20
CA ALA A 279 21.10 -58.79 -6.98
C ALA A 279 20.56 -57.38 -6.75
N THR A 280 19.24 -57.23 -6.80
CA THR A 280 18.57 -56.06 -6.25
C THR A 280 18.93 -56.04 -4.77
N SER A 281 20.01 -55.31 -4.44
CA SER A 281 20.32 -54.95 -3.08
C SER A 281 19.04 -54.32 -2.53
N PRO A 282 18.47 -54.82 -1.42
CA PRO A 282 17.48 -54.04 -0.72
C PRO A 282 18.21 -52.74 -0.39
N VAL A 283 17.72 -51.62 -0.90
CA VAL A 283 18.16 -50.31 -0.44
C VAL A 283 17.94 -50.36 1.07
N LYS A 284 19.03 -50.58 1.81
CA LYS A 284 19.08 -50.34 3.24
C LYS A 284 18.53 -48.93 3.37
N ARG A 285 17.34 -48.80 3.95
CA ARG A 285 16.96 -47.59 4.66
C ARG A 285 18.08 -47.38 5.66
N GLU A 286 19.09 -46.62 5.26
CA GLU A 286 20.02 -46.04 6.20
C GLU A 286 19.15 -45.34 7.21
N ALA A 287 19.29 -45.76 8.46
CA ALA A 287 18.70 -45.11 9.59
C ALA A 287 19.15 -43.64 9.53
N ARG A 288 18.27 -42.78 8.99
CA ARG A 288 18.39 -41.34 9.13
C ARG A 288 18.44 -41.11 10.64
N GLY A 289 19.60 -40.67 11.12
CA GLY A 289 19.83 -40.36 12.53
C GLY A 289 18.75 -39.43 13.07
N GLN A 290 18.61 -39.44 14.38
CA GLN A 290 17.70 -38.67 15.26
C GLN A 290 17.34 -37.25 14.74
N GLY A 291 16.55 -37.16 13.68
CA GLY A 291 16.00 -35.94 13.12
C GLY A 291 14.60 -35.71 13.66
N ALA A 292 14.20 -34.44 13.75
CA ALA A 292 12.84 -34.08 14.15
C ALA A 292 11.78 -34.86 13.35
N ALA A 293 10.65 -35.16 13.98
CA ALA A 293 9.58 -35.93 13.33
C ALA A 293 9.16 -35.27 12.00
N PRO A 294 8.77 -36.05 10.96
CA PRO A 294 8.56 -35.52 9.60
C PRO A 294 7.55 -34.37 9.50
N TRP A 295 6.62 -34.28 10.46
CA TRP A 295 5.60 -33.23 10.53
C TRP A 295 6.12 -31.90 11.11
N VAL A 296 7.24 -31.90 11.85
CA VAL A 296 7.73 -30.74 12.61
C VAL A 296 8.04 -29.57 11.69
N TRP A 297 8.78 -29.84 10.61
CA TRP A 297 9.24 -28.77 9.72
C TRP A 297 8.13 -28.14 8.87
N PRO A 298 7.20 -28.89 8.24
CA PRO A 298 6.04 -28.29 7.57
C PRO A 298 5.20 -27.45 8.54
N VAL A 299 4.99 -27.93 9.77
CA VAL A 299 4.27 -27.17 10.80
C VAL A 299 5.02 -25.90 11.18
N LEU A 300 6.35 -25.95 11.29
CA LEU A 300 7.18 -24.79 11.57
C LEU A 300 7.09 -23.73 10.46
N VAL A 301 7.14 -24.13 9.19
CA VAL A 301 6.95 -23.19 8.06
C VAL A 301 5.60 -22.50 8.15
N MET A 302 4.52 -23.26 8.39
CA MET A 302 3.19 -22.66 8.57
C MET A 302 3.15 -21.74 9.81
N ALA A 303 3.83 -22.09 10.89
CA ALA A 303 3.92 -21.27 12.09
C ALA A 303 4.64 -19.94 11.82
N LEU A 304 5.70 -19.94 11.00
CA LEU A 304 6.41 -18.73 10.59
C LEU A 304 5.56 -17.85 9.67
N ILE A 305 4.73 -18.42 8.80
CA ILE A 305 3.72 -17.67 8.04
C ILE A 305 2.73 -17.01 8.99
N GLY A 306 2.21 -17.78 9.97
CA GLY A 306 1.33 -17.24 11.01
C GLY A 306 1.99 -16.12 11.82
N ALA A 307 3.28 -16.28 12.15
CA ALA A 307 4.07 -15.25 12.82
C ALA A 307 4.20 -13.98 11.98
N MET A 308 4.48 -14.10 10.68
CA MET A 308 4.62 -12.97 9.76
C MET A 308 3.33 -12.15 9.65
N ILE A 309 2.17 -12.82 9.63
CA ILE A 309 0.86 -12.16 9.66
C ILE A 309 0.68 -11.39 10.98
N LEU A 310 0.95 -12.02 12.12
CA LEU A 310 0.82 -11.38 13.44
C LEU A 310 1.83 -10.24 13.67
N VAL A 311 3.05 -10.37 13.15
CA VAL A 311 4.07 -9.32 13.14
C VAL A 311 3.58 -8.11 12.37
N THR A 312 2.97 -8.33 11.19
CA THR A 312 2.40 -7.26 10.36
C THR A 312 1.24 -6.55 11.05
N LEU A 313 0.28 -7.31 11.58
CA LEU A 313 -0.81 -6.71 12.34
C LEU A 313 -0.29 -5.95 13.58
N GLY A 314 0.69 -6.52 14.29
CA GLY A 314 1.30 -5.84 15.43
C GLY A 314 2.00 -4.55 15.07
N TYR A 315 2.74 -4.53 13.95
CA TYR A 315 3.38 -3.33 13.45
C TYR A 315 2.35 -2.20 13.25
N GLU A 316 1.25 -2.50 12.58
CA GLU A 316 0.19 -1.52 12.30
C GLU A 316 -0.48 -0.97 13.56
N PHE A 317 -0.87 -1.84 14.49
CA PHE A 317 -1.66 -1.43 15.65
C PHE A 317 -0.78 -0.85 16.79
N VAL A 318 0.42 -1.40 17.02
CA VAL A 318 1.29 -0.95 18.12
C VAL A 318 1.98 0.38 17.82
N ASN A 319 2.18 0.74 16.55
CA ASN A 319 2.76 2.03 16.15
C ASN A 319 1.84 3.23 16.44
N ASN A 320 0.58 3.01 16.77
CA ASN A 320 -0.39 4.07 17.01
C ASN A 320 -0.85 4.07 18.47
N PRO A 321 -0.01 4.51 19.42
CA PRO A 321 -0.32 4.43 20.83
C PRO A 321 -1.59 5.23 21.18
N PRO A 322 -2.47 4.69 22.05
CA PRO A 322 -3.61 5.45 22.57
C PRO A 322 -3.13 6.73 23.26
N GLN A 323 -3.75 7.86 22.92
CA GLN A 323 -3.40 9.21 23.40
C GLN A 323 -3.84 9.44 24.86
N SER A 324 -3.66 8.47 25.75
CA SER A 324 -4.08 8.63 27.14
C SER A 324 -3.12 9.57 27.87
N SER A 325 -3.68 10.52 28.61
CA SER A 325 -3.00 11.53 29.44
C SER A 325 -2.13 10.99 30.58
N GLY A 326 -1.93 9.66 30.64
CA GLY A 326 -1.00 8.97 31.54
C GLY A 326 0.12 8.35 30.73
N SER A 327 1.37 8.60 31.15
CA SER A 327 2.56 7.99 30.56
C SER A 327 2.41 6.46 30.55
N VAL A 328 2.25 5.89 29.36
CA VAL A 328 2.39 4.44 29.19
C VAL A 328 3.85 4.11 29.47
N THR A 329 4.14 3.49 30.61
CA THR A 329 5.53 3.23 31.07
C THR A 329 6.02 1.82 30.79
N SER A 330 5.13 0.91 30.36
CA SER A 330 5.44 -0.50 30.12
C SER A 330 5.06 -0.93 28.71
N ALA A 331 5.93 -1.71 28.07
CA ALA A 331 5.70 -2.29 26.75
C ALA A 331 4.45 -3.17 26.73
N THR A 332 4.16 -3.91 27.80
CA THR A 332 2.97 -4.76 27.89
C THR A 332 1.70 -3.94 27.90
N THR A 333 1.69 -2.83 28.66
CA THR A 333 0.54 -1.93 28.74
C THR A 333 0.30 -1.23 27.39
N LEU A 334 1.38 -0.86 26.69
CA LEU A 334 1.30 -0.31 25.34
C LEU A 334 0.63 -1.30 24.37
N ILE A 335 1.11 -2.54 24.32
CA ILE A 335 0.57 -3.59 23.45
C ILE A 335 -0.91 -3.86 23.77
N VAL A 336 -1.25 -4.06 25.04
CA VAL A 336 -2.64 -4.34 25.46
C VAL A 336 -3.55 -3.18 25.07
N ASN A 337 -3.15 -1.94 25.34
CA ASN A 337 -3.95 -0.78 25.00
C ASN A 337 -4.12 -0.62 23.48
N SER A 338 -3.08 -0.93 22.70
CA SER A 338 -3.13 -0.87 21.23
C SER A 338 -4.14 -1.85 20.62
N LEU A 339 -4.39 -2.99 21.30
CA LEU A 339 -5.34 -4.02 20.85
C LEU A 339 -6.75 -3.86 21.41
N THR A 340 -6.93 -3.02 22.44
CA THR A 340 -8.19 -2.93 23.22
C THR A 340 -8.78 -1.52 23.29
N ARG A 341 -8.12 -0.50 22.70
CA ARG A 341 -8.59 0.89 22.72
C ARG A 341 -8.50 1.53 21.35
N LEU A 342 -9.39 2.49 21.10
CA LEU A 342 -9.43 3.29 19.87
C LEU A 342 -8.78 4.68 20.12
N PRO A 343 -7.55 4.93 19.64
CA PRO A 343 -6.81 6.18 19.94
C PRO A 343 -7.58 7.44 19.55
N TYR A 344 -8.22 7.43 18.37
CA TYR A 344 -8.94 8.57 17.81
C TYR A 344 -10.36 8.79 18.35
N GLN A 345 -10.83 7.92 19.25
CA GLN A 345 -12.16 8.03 19.86
C GLN A 345 -12.04 8.16 21.38
N ASN A 346 -11.21 9.11 21.85
CA ASN A 346 -10.96 9.36 23.27
C ASN A 346 -10.54 8.10 24.05
N ASN A 347 -9.76 7.23 23.40
CA ASN A 347 -9.32 5.93 23.96
C ASN A 347 -10.47 5.00 24.40
N ARG A 348 -11.63 5.08 23.72
CA ARG A 348 -12.77 4.18 23.94
C ARG A 348 -12.33 2.72 23.86
N GLU A 349 -12.78 1.91 24.81
CA GLU A 349 -12.52 0.48 24.81
C GLU A 349 -13.21 -0.21 23.63
N SER A 350 -12.47 -1.06 22.93
CA SER A 350 -12.96 -1.85 21.81
C SER A 350 -12.14 -3.13 21.69
N LEU A 351 -12.82 -4.27 21.69
CA LEU A 351 -12.19 -5.57 21.46
C LEU A 351 -12.07 -5.92 19.98
N GLY A 352 -12.39 -5.00 19.06
CA GLY A 352 -12.40 -5.29 17.62
C GLY A 352 -11.05 -5.72 17.08
N ALA A 353 -9.98 -4.96 17.41
CA ALA A 353 -8.62 -5.30 17.01
C ALA A 353 -8.18 -6.61 17.64
N PHE A 354 -8.32 -6.77 18.96
CA PHE A 354 -8.02 -8.03 19.64
C PHE A 354 -8.74 -9.24 19.01
N LEU A 355 -10.04 -9.12 18.72
CA LEU A 355 -10.83 -10.18 18.09
C LEU A 355 -10.31 -10.52 16.70
N MET A 356 -9.97 -9.52 15.89
CA MET A 356 -9.37 -9.72 14.57
C MET A 356 -8.08 -10.53 14.66
N PHE A 357 -7.18 -10.21 15.58
CA PHE A 357 -5.94 -10.96 15.80
C PHE A 357 -6.22 -12.39 16.26
N ALA A 358 -7.11 -12.56 17.25
CA ALA A 358 -7.46 -13.87 17.79
C ALA A 358 -8.08 -14.79 16.73
N VAL A 359 -9.02 -14.27 15.94
CA VAL A 359 -9.67 -15.00 14.84
C VAL A 359 -8.64 -15.35 13.76
N THR A 360 -7.82 -14.38 13.33
CA THR A 360 -6.79 -14.61 12.31
C THR A 360 -5.81 -15.70 12.73
N TRP A 361 -5.32 -15.65 13.97
CA TRP A 361 -4.40 -16.63 14.52
C TRP A 361 -5.04 -18.02 14.64
N ALA A 362 -6.24 -18.09 15.21
CA ALA A 362 -6.97 -19.35 15.42
C ALA A 362 -7.33 -20.04 14.09
N PHE A 363 -7.92 -19.30 13.14
CA PHE A 363 -8.29 -19.86 11.84
C PHE A 363 -7.06 -20.17 10.99
N GLY A 364 -6.01 -19.34 11.04
CA GLY A 364 -4.75 -19.62 10.34
C GLY A 364 -4.14 -20.96 10.76
N GLY A 365 -4.12 -21.25 12.06
CA GLY A 365 -3.63 -22.53 12.59
C GLY A 365 -4.53 -23.70 12.23
N LEU A 366 -5.85 -23.54 12.40
CA LEU A 366 -6.82 -24.57 12.04
C LEU A 366 -6.70 -24.97 10.56
N LEU A 367 -6.64 -23.98 9.66
CA LEU A 367 -6.51 -24.20 8.22
C LEU A 367 -5.18 -24.90 7.90
N SER A 368 -4.07 -24.41 8.46
CA SER A 368 -2.73 -24.96 8.24
C SER A 368 -2.63 -26.43 8.66
N LEU A 369 -3.10 -26.76 9.87
CA LEU A 369 -3.04 -28.12 10.40
C LEU A 369 -3.98 -29.07 9.66
N THR A 370 -5.17 -28.59 9.28
CA THR A 370 -6.13 -29.37 8.49
C THR A 370 -5.57 -29.70 7.11
N GLU A 371 -4.88 -28.74 6.48
CA GLU A 371 -4.21 -28.94 5.20
C GLU A 371 -3.08 -29.96 5.29
N LEU A 372 -2.24 -29.87 6.32
CA LEU A 372 -1.17 -30.86 6.56
C LEU A 372 -1.72 -32.26 6.87
N ARG A 373 -2.87 -32.35 7.56
CA ARG A 373 -3.59 -33.62 7.75
C ARG A 373 -4.09 -34.19 6.43
N ARG A 374 -4.67 -33.34 5.57
CA ARG A 374 -5.18 -33.75 4.26
C ARG A 374 -4.08 -34.27 3.35
N ARG A 375 -2.90 -33.65 3.36
CA ARG A 375 -1.73 -34.08 2.57
C ARG A 375 -1.01 -35.31 3.12
N ASN A 376 -1.50 -35.90 4.21
CA ASN A 376 -0.84 -36.98 4.95
C ASN A 376 0.56 -36.62 5.49
N SER A 377 0.90 -35.32 5.55
CA SER A 377 2.14 -34.83 6.16
C SER A 377 2.06 -34.82 7.69
N LEU A 378 0.85 -34.83 8.26
CA LEU A 378 0.58 -34.87 9.70
C LEU A 378 -0.33 -36.06 10.03
N ALA A 379 0.07 -36.90 11.00
CA ALA A 379 -0.76 -38.00 11.48
C ALA A 379 -1.74 -37.53 12.58
N ALA A 380 -2.84 -38.26 12.77
CA ALA A 380 -3.91 -37.87 13.71
C ALA A 380 -3.39 -37.73 15.15
N LYS A 381 -2.53 -38.67 15.54
CA LYS A 381 -1.89 -38.72 16.86
C LYS A 381 -0.98 -37.52 17.15
N ASP A 382 -0.43 -36.90 16.11
CA ASP A 382 0.57 -35.84 16.23
C ASP A 382 -0.09 -34.45 16.21
N VAL A 383 -1.40 -34.36 15.93
CA VAL A 383 -2.14 -33.09 15.86
C VAL A 383 -2.00 -32.24 17.12
N PRO A 384 -2.11 -32.77 18.35
CA PRO A 384 -1.95 -31.93 19.55
C PRO A 384 -0.56 -31.30 19.66
N ALA A 385 0.50 -32.06 19.34
CA ALA A 385 1.87 -31.57 19.36
C ALA A 385 2.13 -30.55 18.23
N ALA A 386 1.59 -30.81 17.04
CA ALA A 386 1.65 -29.88 15.91
C ALA A 386 0.88 -28.58 16.19
N ALA A 387 -0.27 -28.66 16.85
CA ALA A 387 -1.03 -27.48 17.27
C ALA A 387 -0.25 -26.66 18.29
N ALA A 388 0.32 -27.30 19.32
CA ALA A 388 1.16 -26.61 20.29
C ALA A 388 2.37 -25.92 19.63
N LEU A 389 3.01 -26.59 18.65
CA LEU A 389 4.12 -26.02 17.90
C LEU A 389 3.68 -24.81 17.07
N TYR A 390 2.61 -24.94 16.27
CA TYR A 390 2.12 -23.86 15.41
C TYR A 390 1.74 -22.63 16.23
N TYR A 391 0.83 -22.81 17.20
CA TYR A 391 0.28 -21.70 17.98
C TYR A 391 1.35 -21.10 18.89
N GLY A 392 2.18 -21.96 19.52
CA GLY A 392 3.27 -21.51 20.38
C GLY A 392 4.34 -20.70 19.63
N VAL A 393 4.85 -21.21 18.50
CA VAL A 393 5.91 -20.52 17.74
C VAL A 393 5.38 -19.24 17.11
N SER A 394 4.22 -19.29 16.45
CA SER A 394 3.64 -18.11 15.79
C SER A 394 3.41 -16.95 16.76
N LEU A 395 2.84 -17.25 17.94
CA LEU A 395 2.61 -16.25 18.98
C LEU A 395 3.90 -15.80 19.64
N ALA A 396 4.84 -16.70 19.96
CA ALA A 396 6.09 -16.33 20.61
C ALA A 396 6.94 -15.39 19.75
N VAL A 397 7.09 -15.70 18.45
CA VAL A 397 7.82 -14.85 17.51
C VAL A 397 7.17 -13.47 17.39
N ALA A 398 5.83 -13.44 17.26
CA ALA A 398 5.09 -12.18 17.19
C ALA A 398 5.22 -11.36 18.49
N LEU A 399 5.08 -11.97 19.67
CA LEU A 399 5.21 -11.30 20.96
C LEU A 399 6.62 -10.75 21.18
N ILE A 400 7.67 -11.49 20.80
CA ILE A 400 9.06 -10.99 20.87
C ILE A 400 9.19 -9.73 20.01
N TYR A 401 8.69 -9.76 18.77
CA TYR A 401 8.70 -8.59 17.91
C TYR A 401 7.91 -7.41 18.51
N TRP A 402 6.69 -7.65 19.01
CA TRP A 402 5.87 -6.59 19.61
C TRP A 402 6.53 -5.98 20.84
N LEU A 403 7.18 -6.78 21.69
CA LEU A 403 7.92 -6.28 22.85
C LEU A 403 9.13 -5.44 22.44
N LEU A 404 9.87 -5.86 21.41
CA LEU A 404 11.00 -5.09 20.89
C LEU A 404 10.54 -3.76 20.28
N GLN A 405 9.48 -3.78 19.47
CA GLN A 405 8.90 -2.59 18.87
C GLN A 405 8.34 -1.63 19.93
N ALA A 406 7.56 -2.14 20.88
CA ALA A 406 7.03 -1.36 21.99
C ALA A 406 8.17 -0.75 22.84
N GLY A 407 9.26 -1.49 23.05
CA GLY A 407 10.47 -0.99 23.70
C GLY A 407 11.11 0.18 22.94
N GLN A 408 11.21 0.10 21.62
CA GLN A 408 11.71 1.19 20.78
C GLN A 408 10.82 2.43 20.89
N LEU A 409 9.50 2.26 20.82
CA LEU A 409 8.52 3.36 20.95
C LEU A 409 8.59 4.05 22.31
N LEU A 410 8.71 3.29 23.40
CA LEU A 410 8.86 3.86 24.75
C LEU A 410 10.21 4.54 24.95
N GLY A 411 11.25 4.06 24.27
CA GLY A 411 12.58 4.67 24.27
C GLY A 411 12.65 6.03 23.58
N LEU A 412 11.71 6.35 22.68
CA LEU A 412 11.70 7.62 21.93
C LEU A 412 11.73 8.84 22.86
N GLY A 413 10.96 8.83 23.95
CA GLY A 413 10.92 9.93 24.90
C GLY A 413 12.22 10.13 25.70
N ALA A 414 13.04 9.08 25.84
CA ALA A 414 14.32 9.14 26.54
C ALA A 414 15.46 9.72 25.69
N LEU A 415 15.28 9.81 24.36
CA LEU A 415 16.27 10.39 23.45
C LEU A 415 16.42 11.92 23.60
N ILE A 416 15.42 12.56 24.20
CA ILE A 416 15.30 14.00 24.34
C ILE A 416 15.62 14.37 25.79
N GLN A 417 16.81 14.94 26.05
CA GLN A 417 17.16 15.39 27.41
C GLN A 417 16.44 16.70 27.73
N GLN A 418 15.83 16.83 28.91
CA GLN A 418 15.15 18.05 29.33
C GLN A 418 16.12 19.02 30.05
N SER A 419 17.28 19.28 29.44
CA SER A 419 18.23 20.26 29.95
C SER A 419 17.88 21.67 29.48
N GLN A 420 18.06 22.67 30.36
CA GLN A 420 17.99 24.07 29.98
C GLN A 420 19.08 24.41 28.96
N ILE A 421 18.72 25.10 27.88
CA ILE A 421 19.63 25.48 26.80
C ILE A 421 20.15 26.88 27.09
N THR A 422 21.43 27.02 27.43
CA THR A 422 22.08 28.31 27.70
C THR A 422 23.22 28.63 26.75
N THR A 423 23.70 27.63 25.98
CA THR A 423 24.81 27.79 25.03
C THR A 423 24.45 27.23 23.65
N LEU A 424 25.13 27.71 22.61
CA LEU A 424 24.92 27.23 21.24
C LEU A 424 25.29 25.74 21.09
N ASP A 425 26.29 25.24 21.81
CA ASP A 425 26.66 23.83 21.75
C ASP A 425 25.61 22.91 22.38
N GLN A 426 24.97 23.35 23.47
CA GLN A 426 23.80 22.65 24.03
C GLN A 426 22.63 22.67 23.06
N TYR A 427 22.43 23.77 22.33
CA TYR A 427 21.39 23.83 21.30
C TYR A 427 21.70 22.90 20.12
N ALA A 428 22.94 22.87 19.64
CA ALA A 428 23.39 21.92 18.62
C ALA A 428 23.19 20.47 19.07
N THR A 429 23.52 20.17 20.32
CA THR A 429 23.27 18.84 20.92
C THR A 429 21.79 18.50 20.92
N ARG A 430 20.93 19.45 21.31
CA ARG A 430 19.47 19.30 21.26
C ARG A 430 18.96 19.01 19.86
N VAL A 431 19.49 19.68 18.84
CA VAL A 431 19.10 19.43 17.45
C VAL A 431 19.54 18.04 16.99
N ASN A 432 20.73 17.58 17.39
CA ASN A 432 21.17 16.20 17.11
C ASN A 432 20.30 15.16 17.83
N GLU A 433 19.82 15.42 19.04
CA GLU A 433 18.84 14.55 19.73
C GLU A 433 17.53 14.46 18.95
N LEU A 434 17.01 15.59 18.46
CA LEU A 434 15.79 15.63 17.65
C LEU A 434 15.96 14.90 16.31
N LEU A 435 17.11 15.05 15.65
CA LEU A 435 17.44 14.31 14.43
C LEU A 435 17.54 12.80 14.70
N SER A 436 18.18 12.41 15.81
CA SER A 436 18.27 11.00 16.23
C SER A 436 16.89 10.42 16.53
N LEU A 437 16.00 11.19 17.16
CA LEU A 437 14.60 10.81 17.33
C LEU A 437 13.93 10.59 15.96
N ALA A 438 14.08 11.55 15.05
CA ALA A 438 13.44 11.50 13.73
C ALA A 438 13.92 10.29 12.91
N GLU A 439 15.21 9.98 12.96
CA GLU A 439 15.79 8.79 12.35
C GLU A 439 15.31 7.50 13.02
N THR A 440 15.18 7.48 14.34
CA THR A 440 14.68 6.30 15.06
C THR A 440 13.24 6.00 14.64
N VAL A 441 12.39 7.02 14.55
CA VAL A 441 11.01 6.88 14.03
C VAL A 441 11.03 6.36 12.59
N ALA A 442 11.85 6.95 11.71
CA ALA A 442 11.99 6.48 10.32
C ALA A 442 12.50 5.02 10.23
N ASN A 443 13.34 4.59 11.18
CA ASN A 443 13.91 3.25 11.21
C ASN A 443 12.97 2.18 11.79
N LEU A 444 11.82 2.54 12.38
CA LEU A 444 10.81 1.57 12.80
C LEU A 444 10.33 0.70 11.62
N LEU A 445 10.15 1.31 10.46
CA LEU A 445 9.78 0.60 9.23
C LEU A 445 10.94 -0.30 8.74
N THR A 446 12.17 0.19 8.79
CA THR A 446 13.37 -0.61 8.47
C THR A 446 13.46 -1.84 9.36
N PHE A 447 13.22 -1.69 10.66
CA PHE A 447 13.21 -2.79 11.62
C PHE A 447 12.13 -3.82 11.28
N TYR A 448 10.91 -3.36 11.00
CA TYR A 448 9.81 -4.21 10.54
C TYR A 448 10.17 -5.02 9.28
N TYR A 449 10.72 -4.38 8.24
CA TYR A 449 11.13 -5.07 7.02
C TYR A 449 12.30 -6.03 7.26
N GLY A 450 13.24 -5.69 8.12
CA GLY A 450 14.33 -6.59 8.52
C GLY A 450 13.81 -7.87 9.18
N VAL A 451 12.84 -7.76 10.08
CA VAL A 451 12.19 -8.92 10.72
C VAL A 451 11.44 -9.78 9.70
N ASN A 452 10.68 -9.18 8.79
CA ASN A 452 10.00 -9.93 7.73
C ASN A 452 10.99 -10.65 6.80
N LEU A 453 12.08 -9.99 6.41
CA LEU A 453 13.13 -10.63 5.64
C LEU A 453 13.72 -11.84 6.38
N LEU A 454 14.01 -11.71 7.69
CA LEU A 454 14.49 -12.82 8.52
C LEU A 454 13.48 -13.96 8.60
N LEU A 455 12.19 -13.68 8.72
CA LEU A 455 11.15 -14.71 8.68
C LEU A 455 11.13 -15.42 7.32
N ILE A 456 11.21 -14.68 6.21
CA ILE A 456 11.26 -15.23 4.85
C ILE A 456 12.48 -16.13 4.66
N LEU A 457 13.66 -15.66 5.08
CA LEU A 457 14.89 -16.45 5.03
C LEU A 457 14.81 -17.68 5.94
N SER A 458 14.16 -17.59 7.10
CA SER A 458 13.96 -18.73 8.01
C SER A 458 13.02 -19.78 7.40
N MET A 459 11.96 -19.35 6.72
CA MET A 459 11.08 -20.24 5.97
C MET A 459 11.85 -20.94 4.84
N ALA A 460 12.62 -20.17 4.04
CA ALA A 460 13.43 -20.71 2.96
C ALA A 460 14.48 -21.71 3.47
N ALA A 461 15.20 -21.39 4.55
CA ALA A 461 16.14 -22.29 5.19
C ALA A 461 15.47 -23.57 5.67
N THR A 462 14.28 -23.47 6.28
CA THR A 462 13.52 -24.63 6.73
C THR A 462 13.16 -25.56 5.56
N LEU A 463 12.68 -25.00 4.45
CA LEU A 463 12.34 -25.76 3.24
C LEU A 463 13.57 -26.45 2.60
N LEU A 464 14.71 -25.76 2.57
CA LEU A 464 15.96 -26.32 2.06
C LEU A 464 16.45 -27.52 2.89
N LEU A 465 16.25 -27.47 4.22
CA LEU A 465 16.62 -28.56 5.13
C LEU A 465 15.68 -29.78 5.01
N THR A 466 14.43 -29.59 4.59
CA THR A 466 13.42 -30.66 4.53
C THR A 466 13.40 -31.43 3.22
N GLU A 467 13.38 -30.73 2.08
CA GLU A 467 13.15 -31.36 0.76
C GLU A 467 14.45 -31.87 0.12
N GLY A 468 15.60 -31.56 0.73
CA GLY A 468 16.92 -31.83 0.14
C GLY A 468 17.11 -31.09 -1.18
N ARG A 469 18.30 -31.20 -1.77
CA ARG A 469 18.69 -30.53 -3.03
C ARG A 469 17.89 -30.97 -4.29
N SER A 470 16.80 -31.72 -4.12
CA SER A 470 16.08 -32.41 -5.20
C SER A 470 15.26 -31.50 -6.12
N TRP A 471 14.90 -30.30 -5.67
CA TRP A 471 14.17 -29.30 -6.46
C TRP A 471 15.04 -28.62 -7.54
N TYR A 472 16.33 -28.44 -7.29
CA TYR A 472 17.21 -27.80 -8.24
C TYR A 472 17.64 -28.83 -9.30
N GLY A 473 17.10 -28.71 -10.52
CA GLY A 473 17.68 -29.40 -11.67
C GLY A 473 19.21 -29.18 -11.69
N LYS A 474 19.98 -30.18 -12.13
CA LYS A 474 21.46 -30.18 -12.05
C LYS A 474 22.12 -28.85 -12.50
N SER A 475 21.51 -28.14 -13.44
CA SER A 475 21.97 -26.84 -13.95
C SER A 475 21.82 -25.66 -12.98
N ALA A 476 20.85 -25.69 -12.05
CA ALA A 476 20.65 -24.66 -11.04
C ALA A 476 21.50 -24.88 -9.78
N GLY A 477 21.99 -26.11 -9.55
CA GLY A 477 22.79 -26.47 -8.37
C GLY A 477 24.23 -25.95 -8.39
N ASP A 478 24.87 -25.91 -9.55
CA ASP A 478 26.32 -25.65 -9.66
C ASP A 478 26.65 -24.18 -10.01
N LEU A 479 25.80 -23.49 -10.78
CA LEU A 479 25.98 -22.07 -11.16
C LEU A 479 24.92 -21.14 -10.56
N GLY A 480 23.82 -21.67 -9.99
CA GLY A 480 22.72 -20.86 -9.47
C GLY A 480 23.15 -19.95 -8.32
N TRP A 481 24.08 -20.38 -7.47
CA TRP A 481 24.63 -19.55 -6.40
C TRP A 481 25.50 -18.39 -6.92
N ILE A 482 26.15 -18.57 -8.07
CA ILE A 482 26.94 -17.51 -8.74
C ILE A 482 26.04 -16.37 -9.20
N VAL A 483 24.76 -16.63 -9.50
CA VAL A 483 23.79 -15.58 -9.86
C VAL A 483 23.00 -15.12 -8.63
N ALA A 484 22.52 -16.03 -7.80
CA ALA A 484 21.66 -15.72 -6.66
C ALA A 484 22.37 -14.89 -5.59
N VAL A 485 23.65 -15.16 -5.29
CA VAL A 485 24.38 -14.38 -4.28
C VAL A 485 24.62 -12.94 -4.74
N PRO A 486 25.13 -12.66 -5.95
CA PRO A 486 25.23 -11.28 -6.44
C PRO A 486 23.88 -10.58 -6.57
N VAL A 487 22.81 -11.27 -6.99
CA VAL A 487 21.47 -10.68 -7.05
C VAL A 487 20.97 -10.34 -5.64
N ALA A 488 21.12 -11.24 -4.66
CA ALA A 488 20.73 -10.96 -3.29
C ALA A 488 21.56 -9.81 -2.68
N ALA A 489 22.86 -9.78 -2.92
CA ALA A 489 23.73 -8.68 -2.49
C ALA A 489 23.34 -7.35 -3.16
N ALA A 490 23.04 -7.38 -4.46
CA ALA A 490 22.54 -6.22 -5.19
C ALA A 490 21.20 -5.74 -4.61
N LEU A 491 20.25 -6.64 -4.32
CA LEU A 491 18.97 -6.28 -3.71
C LEU A 491 19.14 -5.69 -2.31
N LEU A 492 20.04 -6.24 -1.48
CA LEU A 492 20.34 -5.71 -0.15
C LEU A 492 20.92 -4.29 -0.18
N VAL A 493 21.51 -3.86 -1.30
CA VAL A 493 22.01 -2.50 -1.50
C VAL A 493 20.96 -1.61 -2.21
N LEU A 494 20.37 -2.12 -3.29
CA LEU A 494 19.43 -1.36 -4.13
C LEU A 494 18.14 -1.05 -3.39
N VAL A 495 17.57 -2.00 -2.63
CA VAL A 495 16.29 -1.80 -1.93
C VAL A 495 16.39 -0.65 -0.91
N PRO A 496 17.42 -0.59 -0.04
CA PRO A 496 17.59 0.55 0.83
C PRO A 496 17.71 1.88 0.10
N VAL A 497 18.53 1.95 -0.96
CA VAL A 497 18.81 3.22 -1.65
C VAL A 497 17.62 3.71 -2.48
N THR A 498 16.92 2.81 -3.16
CA THR A 498 15.88 3.18 -4.13
C THR A 498 14.48 3.27 -3.53
N ASN A 499 14.19 2.51 -2.47
CA ASN A 499 12.85 2.41 -1.89
C ASN A 499 12.83 2.88 -0.43
N LEU A 500 13.67 2.29 0.42
CA LEU A 500 13.58 2.54 1.87
C LEU A 500 14.00 3.95 2.25
N ASN A 501 15.09 4.46 1.65
CA ASN A 501 15.58 5.80 1.95
C ASN A 501 14.59 6.89 1.56
N GLN A 502 13.81 6.70 0.49
CA GLN A 502 12.74 7.61 0.11
C GLN A 502 11.65 7.68 1.20
N ILE A 503 11.24 6.53 1.73
CA ILE A 503 10.23 6.49 2.81
C ILE A 503 10.79 7.05 4.12
N ARG A 504 12.07 6.76 4.43
CA ARG A 504 12.76 7.33 5.60
C ARG A 504 12.89 8.84 5.49
N ALA A 505 13.26 9.34 4.31
CA ALA A 505 13.32 10.76 3.99
C ALA A 505 11.96 11.43 4.23
N ASP A 506 10.87 10.87 3.71
CA ASP A 506 9.52 11.41 3.92
C ASP A 506 9.10 11.41 5.41
N THR A 507 9.46 10.36 6.15
CA THR A 507 9.17 10.26 7.58
C THR A 507 9.91 11.32 8.40
N ILE A 508 11.17 11.64 8.06
CA ILE A 508 11.94 12.71 8.71
C ILE A 508 11.42 14.08 8.26
N TYR A 509 11.12 14.26 6.97
CA TYR A 509 10.57 15.49 6.42
C TYR A 509 9.28 15.91 7.15
N LYS A 510 8.35 14.97 7.37
CA LYS A 510 7.08 15.26 8.08
C LYS A 510 7.27 15.75 9.51
N GLN A 511 8.41 15.45 10.14
CA GLN A 511 8.74 15.93 11.48
C GLN A 511 9.30 17.36 11.48
N ALA A 512 9.78 17.86 10.32
CA ALA A 512 10.29 19.22 10.18
C ALA A 512 9.17 20.27 10.12
N GLU A 513 7.98 19.93 9.62
CA GLU A 513 6.90 20.89 9.38
C GLU A 513 6.37 21.56 10.67
N PRO A 514 6.07 20.82 11.76
CA PRO A 514 5.69 21.45 13.02
C PRO A 514 6.78 22.38 13.59
N LEU A 515 8.06 22.04 13.39
CA LEU A 515 9.20 22.86 13.83
C LEU A 515 9.24 24.18 13.04
N ARG A 516 9.11 24.11 11.72
CA ARG A 516 9.05 25.28 10.84
C ARG A 516 7.87 26.18 11.17
N ALA A 517 6.68 25.60 11.37
CA ALA A 517 5.45 26.33 11.71
C ALA A 517 5.56 27.05 13.07
N GLN A 518 6.35 26.51 14.01
CA GLN A 518 6.65 27.13 15.30
C GLN A 518 7.79 28.17 15.25
N GLY A 519 8.34 28.47 14.06
CA GLY A 519 9.46 29.40 13.91
C GLY A 519 10.84 28.81 14.22
N GLN A 520 10.95 27.50 14.47
CA GLN A 520 12.22 26.82 14.75
C GLN A 520 12.95 26.47 13.45
N TRP A 521 13.25 27.48 12.63
CA TRP A 521 13.74 27.28 11.26
C TRP A 521 15.11 26.62 11.21
N ASP A 522 16.02 26.92 12.15
CA ASP A 522 17.34 26.26 12.21
C ASP A 522 17.22 24.75 12.42
N VAL A 523 16.28 24.33 13.27
CA VAL A 523 16.00 22.91 13.53
C VAL A 523 15.37 22.26 12.31
N ALA A 524 14.42 22.95 11.65
CA ALA A 524 13.80 22.48 10.42
C ALA A 524 14.83 22.36 9.27
N ILE A 525 15.74 23.33 9.11
CA ILE A 525 16.84 23.29 8.16
C ILE A 525 17.72 22.06 8.41
N ALA A 526 18.04 21.75 9.66
CA ALA A 526 18.82 20.55 9.99
C ALA A 526 18.09 19.25 9.56
N HIS A 527 16.77 19.18 9.76
CA HIS A 527 15.98 18.03 9.28
C HIS A 527 15.98 17.94 7.77
N TYR A 528 15.71 19.04 7.05
CA TYR A 528 15.71 19.01 5.59
C TYR A 528 17.08 18.65 4.99
N LYS A 529 18.17 19.13 5.59
CA LYS A 529 19.53 18.71 5.20
C LYS A 529 19.72 17.20 5.38
N ARG A 530 19.24 16.62 6.48
CA ARG A 530 19.29 15.18 6.71
C ARG A 530 18.44 14.39 5.71
N VAL A 531 17.26 14.90 5.35
CA VAL A 531 16.39 14.29 4.34
C VAL A 531 17.09 14.25 2.97
N LEU A 532 17.81 15.32 2.60
CA LEU A 532 18.58 15.39 1.35
C LEU A 532 19.79 14.45 1.30
N GLU A 533 20.32 14.02 2.44
CA GLU A 533 21.34 12.96 2.48
C GLU A 533 20.74 11.59 2.12
N LEU A 534 19.45 11.38 2.37
CA LEU A 534 18.74 10.13 2.05
C LEU A 534 18.17 10.14 0.63
N ALA A 535 17.68 11.29 0.17
CA ALA A 535 17.01 11.47 -1.12
C ALA A 535 17.48 12.77 -1.81
N PRO A 536 18.70 12.79 -2.39
CA PRO A 536 19.31 14.01 -2.96
C PRO A 536 18.70 14.46 -4.30
N ASP A 537 17.83 13.65 -4.91
CA ASP A 537 17.21 13.92 -6.20
C ASP A 537 15.71 14.30 -6.08
N GLU A 538 15.21 14.45 -4.85
CA GLU A 538 13.82 14.84 -4.60
C GLU A 538 13.69 16.36 -4.49
N ASP A 539 13.11 16.99 -5.51
CA ASP A 539 12.98 18.44 -5.64
C ASP A 539 12.16 19.06 -4.51
N PHE A 540 11.16 18.33 -4.01
CA PHE A 540 10.28 18.79 -2.95
C PHE A 540 11.02 19.13 -1.66
N TYR A 541 12.08 18.39 -1.30
CA TYR A 541 12.85 18.66 -0.09
C TYR A 541 13.73 19.90 -0.22
N TYR A 542 14.26 20.19 -1.42
CA TYR A 542 14.93 21.45 -1.69
C TYR A 542 13.96 22.63 -1.57
N LEU A 543 12.74 22.50 -2.11
CA LEU A 543 11.73 23.56 -2.02
C LEU A 543 11.50 24.00 -0.57
N TRP A 544 11.28 23.05 0.34
CA TRP A 544 11.03 23.34 1.76
C TRP A 544 12.27 23.78 2.54
N LEU A 545 13.45 23.27 2.19
CA LEU A 545 14.71 23.79 2.71
C LEU A 545 14.90 25.27 2.34
N GLY A 546 14.62 25.62 1.09
CA GLY A 546 14.68 26.99 0.58
C GLY A 546 13.70 27.92 1.30
N ALA A 547 12.46 27.46 1.51
CA ALA A 547 11.46 28.18 2.30
C ALA A 547 11.93 28.41 3.75
N ALA A 548 12.53 27.41 4.39
CA ALA A 548 13.04 27.56 5.77
C ALA A 548 14.20 28.54 5.86
N TYR A 549 15.13 28.54 4.89
CA TYR A 549 16.17 29.57 4.80
C TYR A 549 15.58 30.96 4.58
N LEU A 550 14.57 31.10 3.73
CA LEU A 550 13.92 32.39 3.49
C LEU A 550 13.25 32.97 4.75
N GLU A 551 12.54 32.12 5.49
CA GLU A 551 11.95 32.52 6.77
C GLU A 551 13.03 32.93 7.79
N LYS A 552 14.08 32.11 7.91
CA LYS A 552 15.25 32.43 8.74
C LYS A 552 15.86 33.78 8.38
N ALA A 553 16.02 34.09 7.10
CA ALA A 553 16.64 35.34 6.64
C ALA A 553 15.92 36.60 7.17
N SER A 554 14.61 36.50 7.41
CA SER A 554 13.80 37.59 7.97
C SER A 554 14.22 37.98 9.39
N GLN A 555 14.83 37.08 10.15
CA GLN A 555 15.31 37.33 11.52
C GLN A 555 16.83 37.18 11.67
N ALA A 556 17.53 36.76 10.61
CA ALA A 556 18.98 36.62 10.63
C ALA A 556 19.68 37.96 10.87
N PRO A 557 20.78 37.99 11.65
CA PRO A 557 21.55 39.19 11.86
C PRO A 557 22.28 39.60 10.58
N GLU A 558 22.57 40.89 10.45
CA GLU A 558 23.65 41.33 9.56
C GLU A 558 24.98 40.92 10.21
N GLY A 559 25.93 40.41 9.43
CA GLY A 559 27.13 39.84 10.00
C GLY A 559 28.20 39.50 8.97
N THR A 560 29.31 38.97 9.48
CA THR A 560 30.45 38.54 8.67
C THR A 560 30.02 37.39 7.75
N ALA A 561 30.35 37.50 6.47
CA ALA A 561 30.06 36.46 5.50
C ALA A 561 30.77 35.15 5.88
N VAL A 562 29.99 34.08 6.03
CA VAL A 562 30.48 32.70 6.12
C VAL A 562 30.77 32.16 4.73
N PHE A 563 30.01 32.62 3.72
CA PHE A 563 30.21 32.19 2.35
C PHE A 563 31.24 33.04 1.62
N SER A 564 31.96 32.37 0.73
CA SER A 564 32.84 33.01 -0.25
C SER A 564 32.22 32.83 -1.65
N PRO A 565 32.65 33.60 -2.66
CA PRO A 565 32.20 33.40 -4.04
C PRO A 565 32.46 31.99 -4.60
N ALA A 566 33.36 31.21 -3.98
CA ALA A 566 33.65 29.84 -4.36
C ALA A 566 32.76 28.79 -3.67
N THR A 567 31.96 29.18 -2.68
CA THR A 567 31.10 28.27 -1.90
C THR A 567 30.03 27.66 -2.80
N GLN A 568 30.02 26.32 -2.89
CA GLN A 568 29.04 25.58 -3.69
C GLN A 568 27.87 25.11 -2.83
N LEU A 569 26.75 24.72 -3.48
CA LEU A 569 25.59 24.15 -2.80
C LEU A 569 25.97 22.95 -1.91
N ALA A 570 26.89 22.10 -2.37
CA ALA A 570 27.37 20.96 -1.59
C ALA A 570 28.04 21.39 -0.26
N ASP A 571 28.72 22.53 -0.25
CA ASP A 571 29.35 23.08 0.96
C ASP A 571 28.29 23.64 1.92
N MET A 572 27.28 24.35 1.37
CA MET A 572 26.15 24.88 2.14
C MET A 572 25.36 23.76 2.85
N LEU A 573 25.11 22.66 2.13
CA LEU A 573 24.44 21.48 2.67
C LEU A 573 25.28 20.71 3.69
N ARG A 574 26.61 20.89 3.71
CA ARG A 574 27.50 20.23 4.69
C ARG A 574 27.78 21.07 5.94
N LEU A 575 27.36 22.33 5.97
CA LEU A 575 27.50 23.15 7.19
C LEU A 575 26.93 22.42 8.41
N ASN A 576 27.65 22.44 9.53
CA ASN A 576 27.09 21.94 10.79
C ASN A 576 25.99 22.89 11.29
N PHE A 577 25.36 22.52 12.41
CA PHE A 577 24.29 23.31 12.99
C PHE A 577 24.77 24.70 13.43
N GLN A 578 25.93 24.81 14.08
CA GLN A 578 26.46 26.07 14.59
C GLN A 578 26.74 27.09 13.48
N ASP A 579 27.37 26.65 12.39
CA ASP A 579 27.67 27.49 11.25
C ASP A 579 26.41 27.87 10.50
N THR A 580 25.46 26.93 10.36
CA THR A 580 24.13 27.22 9.80
C THR A 580 23.41 28.25 10.66
N TYR A 581 23.45 28.13 11.99
CA TYR A 581 22.80 29.05 12.94
C TYR A 581 23.35 30.48 12.81
N ARG A 582 24.67 30.61 12.64
CA ARG A 582 25.40 31.88 12.56
C ARG A 582 25.35 32.59 11.21
N LEU A 583 24.74 32.00 10.18
CA LEU A 583 24.65 32.62 8.87
C LEU A 583 24.10 34.03 8.95
N SER A 584 24.78 34.96 8.27
CA SER A 584 24.29 36.32 8.06
C SER A 584 23.00 36.30 7.23
N ARG A 585 22.25 37.41 7.23
CA ARG A 585 21.10 37.57 6.34
C ARG A 585 21.46 37.34 4.87
N ALA A 586 22.57 37.93 4.41
CA ALA A 586 23.05 37.78 3.04
C ALA A 586 23.40 36.32 2.69
N ASP A 587 24.12 35.63 3.57
CA ASP A 587 24.45 34.22 3.37
C ASP A 587 23.20 33.35 3.40
N THR A 588 22.26 33.61 4.32
CA THR A 588 21.02 32.85 4.44
C THR A 588 20.18 32.96 3.16
N LEU A 589 20.09 34.16 2.57
CA LEU A 589 19.41 34.36 1.28
C LEU A 589 20.16 33.71 0.12
N THR A 590 21.49 33.72 0.14
CA THR A 590 22.32 33.01 -0.84
C THR A 590 22.09 31.49 -0.77
N ALA A 591 21.96 30.92 0.43
CA ALA A 591 21.61 29.53 0.63
C ALA A 591 20.19 29.22 0.10
N ALA A 592 19.21 30.09 0.41
CA ALA A 592 17.85 29.95 -0.11
C ALA A 592 17.83 29.94 -1.64
N GLU A 593 18.53 30.87 -2.29
CA GLU A 593 18.66 30.95 -3.74
C GLU A 593 19.31 29.69 -4.34
N ALA A 594 20.43 29.22 -3.79
CA ALA A 594 21.12 28.04 -4.30
C ALA A 594 20.25 26.77 -4.20
N VAL A 595 19.55 26.60 -3.08
CA VAL A 595 18.67 25.46 -2.82
C VAL A 595 17.43 25.49 -3.72
N LEU A 596 16.76 26.64 -3.85
CA LEU A 596 15.57 26.77 -4.71
C LEU A 596 15.92 26.62 -6.20
N ASN A 597 17.10 27.09 -6.62
CA ASN A 597 17.58 26.82 -7.97
C ASN A 597 17.83 25.33 -8.22
N ARG A 598 18.32 24.58 -7.22
CA ARG A 598 18.45 23.12 -7.33
C ARG A 598 17.09 22.43 -7.42
N ALA A 599 16.09 22.87 -6.64
CA ALA A 599 14.71 22.36 -6.74
C ALA A 599 14.17 22.51 -8.18
N ARG A 600 14.29 23.71 -8.74
CA ARG A 600 13.89 23.99 -10.14
C ARG A 600 14.70 23.17 -11.15
N ALA A 601 16.00 22.98 -10.94
CA ALA A 601 16.84 22.21 -11.86
C ALA A 601 16.45 20.72 -11.90
N LEU A 602 16.01 20.16 -10.77
CA LEU A 602 15.50 18.79 -10.69
C LEU A 602 14.14 18.64 -11.38
N ASN A 603 13.26 19.63 -11.25
CA ASN A 603 11.90 19.58 -11.80
C ASN A 603 11.50 20.91 -12.46
N PRO A 604 12.02 21.23 -13.67
CA PRO A 604 11.89 22.55 -14.27
C PRO A 604 10.46 22.92 -14.69
N LEU A 605 9.57 21.94 -14.78
CA LEU A 605 8.18 22.17 -15.17
C LEU A 605 7.29 22.46 -13.96
N ASN A 606 7.74 22.16 -12.73
CA ASN A 606 6.94 22.41 -11.54
C ASN A 606 6.84 23.93 -11.28
N THR A 607 5.62 24.44 -11.38
CA THR A 607 5.34 25.88 -11.23
C THR A 607 5.76 26.41 -9.86
N ASP A 608 5.64 25.58 -8.81
CA ASP A 608 5.94 26.00 -7.44
C ASP A 608 7.40 26.43 -7.28
N HIS A 609 8.34 25.84 -8.02
CA HIS A 609 9.75 26.22 -7.91
C HIS A 609 10.02 27.62 -8.44
N SER A 610 9.47 27.96 -9.60
CA SER A 610 9.59 29.31 -10.17
C SER A 610 8.81 30.32 -9.32
N ALA A 611 7.61 29.98 -8.84
CA ALA A 611 6.84 30.86 -7.96
C ALA A 611 7.56 31.13 -6.63
N ASN A 612 8.17 30.11 -6.00
CA ASN A 612 8.91 30.29 -4.75
C ASN A 612 10.23 31.05 -4.95
N LEU A 613 10.94 30.85 -6.07
CA LEU A 613 12.07 31.72 -6.43
C LEU A 613 11.63 33.18 -6.58
N ALA A 614 10.47 33.43 -7.21
CA ALA A 614 9.93 34.76 -7.36
C ALA A 614 9.62 35.42 -6.00
N ARG A 615 8.94 34.69 -5.10
CA ARG A 615 8.64 35.13 -3.73
C ARG A 615 9.91 35.37 -2.91
N MET A 616 10.93 34.52 -3.07
CA MET A 616 12.23 34.67 -2.43
C MET A 616 12.91 35.96 -2.87
N TYR A 617 13.00 36.25 -4.17
CA TYR A 617 13.60 37.50 -4.66
C TYR A 617 12.82 38.74 -4.25
N ARG A 618 11.47 38.68 -4.25
CA ARG A 618 10.64 39.78 -3.72
C ARG A 618 10.98 40.05 -2.26
N ARG A 619 10.99 39.01 -1.43
CA ARG A 619 11.34 39.13 -0.01
C ARG A 619 12.78 39.62 0.20
N TRP A 620 13.72 39.18 -0.63
CA TRP A 620 15.09 39.71 -0.63
C TRP A 620 15.08 41.22 -0.89
N ALA A 621 14.34 41.68 -1.91
CA ALA A 621 14.22 43.10 -2.22
C ALA A 621 13.67 43.91 -1.03
N ASP A 622 12.66 43.38 -0.34
CA ASP A 622 12.06 44.03 0.83
C ASP A 622 13.05 44.14 2.01
N LEU A 623 13.84 43.09 2.25
CA LEU A 623 14.85 43.09 3.33
C LEU A 623 16.00 44.07 3.08
N TYR A 624 16.25 44.45 1.83
CA TYR A 624 17.30 45.39 1.42
C TYR A 624 16.71 46.67 0.82
N ALA A 625 15.50 47.08 1.24
CA ALA A 625 14.80 48.22 0.66
C ALA A 625 15.56 49.56 0.74
N GLY A 626 16.58 49.67 1.61
CA GLY A 626 17.45 50.84 1.72
C GLY A 626 18.46 51.02 0.57
N ASP A 627 18.73 49.98 -0.21
CA ASP A 627 19.56 50.05 -1.42
C ASP A 627 18.67 49.94 -2.66
N VAL A 628 18.38 51.08 -3.29
CA VAL A 628 17.48 51.19 -4.43
C VAL A 628 17.93 50.33 -5.61
N ALA A 629 19.23 50.27 -5.89
CA ALA A 629 19.77 49.52 -7.03
C ALA A 629 19.70 48.00 -6.78
N ALA A 630 20.04 47.56 -5.56
CA ALA A 630 19.90 46.16 -5.17
C ALA A 630 18.42 45.74 -5.16
N ARG A 631 17.53 46.58 -4.60
CA ARG A 631 16.09 46.36 -4.59
C ARG A 631 15.53 46.20 -5.99
N GLN A 632 15.88 47.11 -6.91
CA GLN A 632 15.45 47.05 -8.31
C GLN A 632 15.89 45.73 -8.96
N THR A 633 17.17 45.36 -8.83
CA THR A 633 17.72 44.13 -9.42
C THR A 633 16.99 42.89 -8.93
N ARG A 634 16.68 42.81 -7.62
CA ARG A 634 15.96 41.66 -7.05
C ARG A 634 14.50 41.61 -7.48
N LEU A 635 13.83 42.75 -7.61
CA LEU A 635 12.46 42.80 -8.15
C LEU A 635 12.41 42.41 -9.64
N GLU A 636 13.40 42.82 -10.44
CA GLU A 636 13.54 42.37 -11.84
C GLU A 636 13.73 40.84 -11.92
N MET A 637 14.58 40.26 -11.05
CA MET A 637 14.71 38.79 -10.94
C MET A 637 13.39 38.13 -10.52
N SER A 638 12.67 38.70 -9.56
CA SER A 638 11.36 38.21 -9.13
C SER A 638 10.35 38.18 -10.29
N SER A 639 10.29 39.27 -11.06
CA SER A 639 9.42 39.40 -12.24
C SER A 639 9.72 38.33 -13.29
N GLN A 640 11.00 38.06 -13.58
CA GLN A 640 11.41 36.98 -14.50
C GLN A 640 10.94 35.60 -14.03
N GLN A 641 10.97 35.35 -12.71
CA GLN A 641 10.50 34.08 -12.16
C GLN A 641 8.98 33.94 -12.22
N TYR A 642 8.22 35.01 -11.99
CA TYR A 642 6.78 35.01 -12.19
C TYR A 642 6.38 34.81 -13.65
N GLN A 643 7.15 35.33 -14.61
CA GLN A 643 6.94 35.06 -16.02
C GLN A 643 7.02 33.55 -16.34
N ILE A 644 8.01 32.85 -15.77
CA ILE A 644 8.13 31.40 -15.91
C ILE A 644 6.95 30.70 -15.23
N ALA A 645 6.62 31.09 -13.99
CA ALA A 645 5.54 30.47 -13.23
C ALA A 645 4.18 30.60 -13.94
N THR A 646 3.86 31.77 -14.49
CA THR A 646 2.63 32.00 -15.27
C THR A 646 2.65 31.35 -16.65
N THR A 647 3.82 31.06 -17.22
CA THR A 647 3.92 30.21 -18.42
C THR A 647 3.57 28.75 -18.11
N LEU A 648 3.95 28.26 -16.93
CA LEU A 648 3.67 26.89 -16.48
C LEU A 648 2.24 26.73 -15.92
N SER A 649 1.67 27.78 -15.33
CA SER A 649 0.29 27.83 -14.80
C SER A 649 -0.45 29.10 -15.25
N PRO A 650 -0.76 29.25 -16.56
CA PRO A 650 -1.38 30.45 -17.12
C PRO A 650 -2.77 30.78 -16.56
N ASN A 651 -3.47 29.80 -15.99
CA ASN A 651 -4.82 29.93 -15.44
C ASN A 651 -4.83 30.14 -13.93
N ASN A 652 -3.68 30.41 -13.30
CA ASN A 652 -3.60 30.64 -11.86
C ASN A 652 -3.61 32.14 -11.55
N ALA A 653 -4.78 32.66 -11.15
CA ALA A 653 -4.99 34.07 -10.79
C ALA A 653 -4.06 34.56 -9.67
N VAL A 654 -3.69 33.69 -8.71
CA VAL A 654 -2.76 34.04 -7.61
C VAL A 654 -1.41 34.47 -8.16
N LEU A 655 -0.87 33.75 -9.14
CA LEU A 655 0.44 34.06 -9.71
C LEU A 655 0.43 35.39 -10.47
N TRP A 656 -0.66 35.71 -11.16
CA TRP A 656 -0.81 37.00 -11.85
C TRP A 656 -0.93 38.17 -10.87
N ASN A 657 -1.66 38.00 -9.77
CA ASN A 657 -1.75 39.01 -8.70
C ASN A 657 -0.41 39.23 -7.99
N GLU A 658 0.29 38.15 -7.66
CA GLU A 658 1.61 38.24 -7.06
C GLU A 658 2.62 38.91 -8.00
N TRP A 659 2.54 38.63 -9.31
CA TRP A 659 3.37 39.28 -10.32
C TRP A 659 3.02 40.77 -10.47
N ALA A 660 1.74 41.13 -10.49
CA ALA A 660 1.29 42.53 -10.49
C ALA A 660 1.87 43.29 -9.28
N THR A 661 1.80 42.70 -8.09
CA THR A 661 2.38 43.26 -6.87
C THR A 661 3.88 43.55 -7.01
N VAL A 662 4.63 42.63 -7.63
CA VAL A 662 6.07 42.83 -7.90
C VAL A 662 6.30 43.95 -8.90
N GLN A 663 5.50 44.04 -9.96
CA GLN A 663 5.63 45.11 -10.96
C GLN A 663 5.31 46.48 -10.37
N THR A 664 4.30 46.59 -9.50
CA THR A 664 4.02 47.83 -8.76
C THR A 664 5.20 48.22 -7.88
N ALA A 665 5.76 47.27 -7.11
CA ALA A 665 6.94 47.53 -6.28
C ALA A 665 8.17 47.93 -7.12
N LEU A 666 8.33 47.35 -8.31
CA LEU A 666 9.40 47.70 -9.24
C LEU A 666 9.20 49.11 -9.82
N SER A 667 7.98 49.46 -10.22
CA SER A 667 7.60 50.82 -10.62
C SER A 667 7.97 51.84 -9.55
N ASP A 668 7.58 51.60 -8.29
CA ASP A 668 7.88 52.50 -7.18
C ASP A 668 9.40 52.66 -6.95
N THR A 669 10.15 51.56 -7.06
CA THR A 669 11.61 51.54 -6.89
C THR A 669 12.31 52.33 -8.01
N VAL A 670 11.89 52.13 -9.26
CA VAL A 670 12.44 52.82 -10.43
C VAL A 670 12.09 54.31 -10.39
N ARG A 671 10.88 54.66 -9.93
CA ARG A 671 10.49 56.06 -9.71
C ARG A 671 11.35 56.73 -8.65
N GLN A 672 11.67 56.03 -7.55
CA GLN A 672 12.61 56.51 -6.54
C GLN A 672 14.02 56.72 -7.10
N ALA A 673 14.44 55.90 -8.07
CA ALA A 673 15.71 56.06 -8.78
C ALA A 673 15.72 57.23 -9.80
N GLY A 674 14.57 57.86 -10.06
CA GLY A 674 14.44 59.05 -10.91
C GLY A 674 13.98 58.79 -12.35
N ASP A 675 13.68 57.54 -12.72
CA ASP A 675 13.19 57.19 -14.06
C ASP A 675 11.65 57.06 -14.06
N THR A 676 10.98 58.20 -14.25
CA THR A 676 9.51 58.26 -14.21
C THR A 676 8.85 57.57 -15.41
N VAL A 677 9.51 57.58 -16.57
CA VAL A 677 8.96 56.97 -17.80
C VAL A 677 8.90 55.46 -17.64
N LYS A 678 10.01 54.82 -17.24
CA LYS A 678 10.04 53.38 -17.00
C LYS A 678 9.12 52.97 -15.85
N ALA A 679 8.98 53.80 -14.82
CA ALA A 679 8.03 53.54 -13.74
C ALA A 679 6.58 53.48 -14.24
N ASP A 680 6.16 54.43 -15.08
CA ASP A 680 4.81 54.45 -15.62
C ASP A 680 4.53 53.24 -16.55
N GLU A 681 5.53 52.82 -17.34
CA GLU A 681 5.45 51.58 -18.15
C GLU A 681 5.26 50.34 -17.28
N LEU A 682 6.02 50.22 -16.19
CA LEU A 682 5.92 49.10 -15.25
C LEU A 682 4.58 49.07 -14.51
N PHE A 683 4.06 50.26 -14.15
CA PHE A 683 2.74 50.36 -13.52
C PHE A 683 1.62 49.94 -14.49
N GLN A 684 1.72 50.32 -15.76
CA GLN A 684 0.80 49.83 -16.80
C GLN A 684 0.92 48.31 -16.99
N ASP A 685 2.14 47.76 -16.98
CA ASP A 685 2.35 46.31 -17.06
C ASP A 685 1.69 45.57 -15.88
N ALA A 686 1.78 46.13 -14.66
CA ALA A 686 1.09 45.62 -13.48
C ALA A 686 -0.43 45.57 -13.68
N GLN A 687 -1.03 46.63 -14.22
CA GLN A 687 -2.47 46.67 -14.53
C GLN A 687 -2.88 45.60 -15.54
N VAL A 688 -2.05 45.35 -16.57
CA VAL A 688 -2.28 44.26 -17.53
C VAL A 688 -2.30 42.90 -16.84
N LYS A 689 -1.51 42.70 -15.78
CA LYS A 689 -1.48 41.41 -15.05
C LYS A 689 -2.72 41.24 -14.19
N LEU A 690 -3.20 42.31 -13.55
CA LEU A 690 -4.46 42.30 -12.81
C LEU A 690 -5.65 42.05 -13.74
N GLU A 691 -5.69 42.69 -14.90
CA GLU A 691 -6.70 42.43 -15.93
C GLU A 691 -6.68 40.97 -16.38
N ARG A 692 -5.48 40.39 -16.56
CA ARG A 692 -5.36 38.95 -16.85
C ARG A 692 -5.92 38.08 -15.73
N SER A 693 -5.66 38.45 -14.47
CA SER A 693 -6.24 37.77 -13.31
C SER A 693 -7.76 37.85 -13.29
N PHE A 694 -8.36 39.02 -13.55
CA PHE A 694 -9.80 39.19 -13.67
C PHE A 694 -10.43 38.37 -14.80
N GLN A 695 -9.75 38.24 -15.94
CA GLN A 695 -10.20 37.41 -17.05
C GLN A 695 -10.20 35.92 -16.72
N ILE A 696 -9.28 35.49 -15.85
CA ILE A 696 -9.20 34.11 -15.36
C ILE A 696 -10.33 33.89 -14.35
N ASP A 697 -10.51 34.82 -13.43
CA ASP A 697 -11.46 34.67 -12.32
C ASP A 697 -11.97 36.02 -11.82
N GLN A 698 -13.27 36.26 -12.02
CA GLN A 698 -13.94 37.49 -11.60
C GLN A 698 -14.36 37.47 -10.13
N GLU A 699 -14.41 36.31 -9.48
CA GLU A 699 -14.76 36.16 -8.07
C GLU A 699 -13.52 36.09 -7.17
N PHE A 700 -12.30 36.14 -7.72
CA PHE A 700 -11.09 36.13 -6.93
C PHE A 700 -10.88 37.46 -6.17
N GLU A 701 -11.38 37.52 -4.94
CA GLU A 701 -11.42 38.72 -4.09
C GLU A 701 -10.07 39.45 -3.99
N GLN A 702 -8.95 38.72 -3.95
CA GLN A 702 -7.63 39.31 -3.81
C GLN A 702 -7.24 40.24 -4.99
N THR A 703 -7.80 40.03 -6.18
CA THR A 703 -7.52 40.89 -7.34
C THR A 703 -8.07 42.29 -7.13
N TYR A 704 -9.19 42.43 -6.41
CA TYR A 704 -9.80 43.73 -6.12
C TYR A 704 -9.11 44.49 -4.97
N LEU A 705 -8.22 43.82 -4.22
CA LEU A 705 -7.49 44.42 -3.09
C LEU A 705 -6.16 45.07 -3.52
N ILE A 706 -5.67 44.75 -4.71
CA ILE A 706 -4.42 45.26 -5.30
C ILE A 706 -4.77 46.39 -6.26
#